data_AF-A0A6N7JK63-F1
#
_entry.id   AF-A0A6N7JK63-F1
#
_cell.length_a   1.000
_cell.length_b   1.000
_cell.length_c   1.000
_cell.angle_alpha   90.00
_cell.angle_beta   90.00
_cell.angle_gamma   90.00
#
_symmetry.space_group_name_H-M   'P 1'
#
loop_
_entity.id
_entity.type
_entity.pdbx_description
1 polymer ?
#
loop_
_entity_poly.entity_id
_entity_poly.type
_entity_poly.pdbx_seq_one_letter_code
_entity_poly.pdbx_strand_id
1 'polypeptide(L)'
;MSDLFSPPPPPPTPAPQRRPYLDGLNPVQREAVEALDGPVLVLAGAGTGKTRVLTTRLAHLLLSRRVSPWNVLTVTFTNKAAREMRERVDNLLGSQSEGWWMGTFHSLAARILRRHAELIGLKPSFTILDTDDQIRLLKQLMEAENIDAKKWPARMLLSIIERWKDRALTPDKLKPEEAGDAANGRILTLYRQYQDRLKALNACDFGDLLLHNITLFQQHNDVLIEYQNRFRYILVDEYQDTNVAQYLWLRLLAQSHRNICCVGDDDQSIYGWRGAEVGNILRFEHDFPGATIIRLEQNYRSTAHILGAAHGIIEHNHGRLGKQLWTETDGGEKVKVRGLWDAEEEARWVGEEVEALQRKGASLGQMAVLVRAGFQTREFEERFITLGLPYRVVGGPRFYERQEIRDALAYLRVLISPEDDLAFERIVNVPKRGIGAATIQQLYVAARTLNVPVTEAAWQLSQTDELKPKMRSTLSGLMQDFFRWRGLIDRIPHTELAQMVLDESGYTRMWQEDKTPEAPGRLENLKELINAMGEFENLTGFLEHVSLVMENAAGADVEQISLMTLHGAKGLEFDVVFLPGWEEGVFPSQRTLDENGIAGLEEERRLAYVGITRGRQRVYISHAANRRIHGTWATSIPSRFVEELPEEHIETENNPGIGGAGFGGGRGEGGYGGGYGGGWGAGGGFGDRFNRMGQKAAQAPARGVGRLIEGTALDITPRSRPTRAYNPGDRVFHTKFGYGTVKAVENDKLEISFDATGIKKVMDSFVVPADKAG
;
A
#
# COMPACT_ATOMS: atom_id res chain seq x y z
N MET A 1 -3.86 80.44 41.23
CA MET A 1 -3.41 79.14 41.79
C MET A 1 -4.56 78.15 41.68
N SER A 2 -4.69 77.44 40.56
CA SER A 2 -5.63 76.30 40.44
C SER A 2 -5.56 75.60 39.08
N ASP A 3 -4.39 75.48 38.41
CA ASP A 3 -4.29 74.71 37.15
C ASP A 3 -2.87 74.19 36.91
N LEU A 4 -2.36 73.36 37.84
CA LEU A 4 -1.05 72.71 37.69
C LEU A 4 -1.07 71.18 37.90
N PHE A 5 -2.25 70.54 37.90
CA PHE A 5 -2.34 69.08 38.01
C PHE A 5 -3.46 68.50 37.14
N SER A 6 -3.19 68.36 35.84
CA SER A 6 -3.92 67.42 34.99
C SER A 6 -3.04 66.17 34.78
N PRO A 7 -3.51 64.96 35.09
CA PRO A 7 -2.74 63.74 34.85
C PRO A 7 -2.52 63.54 33.35
N PRO A 8 -1.36 62.96 32.93
CA PRO A 8 -1.10 62.69 31.53
C PRO A 8 -2.15 61.70 30.96
N PRO A 9 -2.51 61.83 29.68
CA PRO A 9 -3.45 60.92 29.03
C PRO A 9 -2.91 59.48 29.12
N PRO A 10 -3.81 58.48 29.26
CA PRO A 10 -3.40 57.08 29.29
C PRO A 10 -2.65 56.75 27.99
N PRO A 11 -1.63 55.88 28.05
CA PRO A 11 -0.89 55.49 26.86
C PRO A 11 -1.86 54.93 25.81
N PRO A 12 -1.65 55.19 24.52
CA PRO A 12 -2.51 54.67 23.46
C PRO A 12 -2.57 53.14 23.59
N THR A 13 -3.79 52.60 23.61
CA THR A 13 -4.02 51.16 23.54
C THR A 13 -3.27 50.64 22.32
N PRO A 14 -2.35 49.67 22.45
CA PRO A 14 -1.60 49.18 21.30
C PRO A 14 -2.61 48.65 20.28
N ALA A 15 -2.52 49.16 19.04
CA ALA A 15 -3.30 48.63 17.94
C ALA A 15 -3.14 47.10 17.92
N PRO A 16 -4.22 46.33 17.70
CA PRO A 16 -4.12 44.87 17.69
C PRO A 16 -3.01 44.48 16.72
N GLN A 17 -1.96 43.84 17.23
CA GLN A 17 -0.86 43.35 16.40
C GLN A 17 -1.49 42.48 15.32
N ARG A 18 -1.42 42.93 14.07
CA ARG A 18 -1.86 42.13 12.93
C ARG A 18 -1.05 40.82 12.98
N ARG A 19 -1.74 39.68 12.90
CA ARG A 19 -1.14 38.33 12.94
C ARG A 19 -1.33 37.68 11.57
N PRO A 20 -0.47 37.98 10.57
CA PRO A 20 -0.69 37.54 9.19
C PRO A 20 -0.79 36.02 9.04
N TYR A 21 -0.12 35.27 9.92
CA TYR A 21 -0.16 33.81 9.95
C TYR A 21 -1.55 33.23 10.31
N LEU A 22 -2.51 34.05 10.76
CA LEU A 22 -3.90 33.66 11.01
C LEU A 22 -4.85 33.99 9.86
N ASP A 23 -4.46 34.84 8.91
CA ASP A 23 -5.38 35.44 7.91
C ASP A 23 -5.96 34.40 6.94
N GLY A 24 -5.35 33.22 6.79
CA GLY A 24 -5.81 32.16 5.90
C GLY A 24 -6.57 31.01 6.57
N LEU A 25 -6.88 31.11 7.85
CA LEU A 25 -7.65 30.09 8.60
C LEU A 25 -9.14 30.43 8.58
N ASN A 26 -9.99 29.41 8.49
CA ASN A 26 -11.43 29.62 8.74
C ASN A 26 -11.69 29.86 10.25
N PRO A 27 -12.90 30.30 10.64
CA PRO A 27 -13.20 30.61 12.05
C PRO A 27 -12.91 29.48 13.02
N VAL A 28 -13.23 28.24 12.66
CA VAL A 28 -13.07 27.06 13.54
C VAL A 28 -11.61 26.61 13.63
N GLN A 29 -10.85 26.70 12.53
CA GLN A 29 -9.40 26.50 12.53
C GLN A 29 -8.70 27.55 13.39
N ARG A 30 -9.18 28.81 13.35
CA ARG A 30 -8.66 29.89 14.20
C ARG A 30 -8.94 29.60 15.67
N GLU A 31 -10.16 29.18 16.01
CA GLU A 31 -10.52 28.73 17.36
C GLU A 31 -9.57 27.62 17.84
N ALA A 32 -9.31 26.60 17.01
CA ALA A 32 -8.37 25.53 17.34
C ALA A 32 -6.92 26.02 17.53
N VAL A 33 -6.50 27.06 16.82
CA VAL A 33 -5.17 27.67 16.99
C VAL A 33 -5.09 28.53 18.27
N GLU A 34 -6.17 29.21 18.64
CA GLU A 34 -6.22 30.17 19.76
C GLU A 34 -6.62 29.54 21.09
N ALA A 35 -7.20 28.34 21.11
CA ALA A 35 -7.55 27.58 22.30
C ALA A 35 -6.32 27.01 23.02
N LEU A 36 -5.41 27.86 23.53
CA LEU A 36 -4.09 27.42 23.98
C LEU A 36 -4.08 26.63 25.29
N ASP A 37 -4.93 27.01 26.23
CA ASP A 37 -4.89 26.51 27.61
C ASP A 37 -5.85 25.32 27.82
N GLY A 38 -5.43 24.32 28.59
CA GLY A 38 -6.19 23.10 28.85
C GLY A 38 -6.10 22.04 27.74
N PRO A 39 -6.78 20.89 27.92
CA PRO A 39 -6.77 19.81 26.95
C PRO A 39 -7.67 20.16 25.75
N VAL A 40 -7.14 20.00 24.55
CA VAL A 40 -7.86 20.28 23.30
C VAL A 40 -7.80 19.05 22.40
N LEU A 41 -8.95 18.63 21.90
CA LEU A 41 -9.05 17.63 20.84
C LEU A 41 -9.58 18.29 19.59
N VAL A 42 -8.76 18.34 18.55
CA VAL A 42 -9.17 18.79 17.22
C VAL A 42 -9.55 17.57 16.39
N LEU A 43 -10.86 17.31 16.31
CA LEU A 43 -11.44 16.27 15.48
C LEU A 43 -11.56 16.78 14.05
N ALA A 44 -10.74 16.25 13.16
CA ALA A 44 -10.56 16.87 11.87
C ALA A 44 -10.56 15.83 10.76
N GLY A 45 -11.56 15.92 9.90
CA GLY A 45 -11.73 14.99 8.78
C GLY A 45 -10.58 15.02 7.77
N ALA A 46 -10.62 14.12 6.80
CA ALA A 46 -9.73 14.20 5.64
C ALA A 46 -9.86 15.57 4.96
N GLY A 47 -8.74 16.17 4.54
CA GLY A 47 -8.74 17.43 3.78
C GLY A 47 -9.16 18.71 4.53
N THR A 48 -9.31 18.69 5.85
CA THR A 48 -9.79 19.82 6.66
C THR A 48 -8.70 20.77 7.18
N GLY A 49 -7.44 20.49 6.87
CA GLY A 49 -6.30 21.32 7.28
C GLY A 49 -5.68 20.97 8.64
N LYS A 50 -5.79 19.72 9.12
CA LYS A 50 -5.16 19.20 10.35
C LYS A 50 -3.75 19.70 10.62
N THR A 51 -2.82 19.39 9.73
CA THR A 51 -1.40 19.75 9.84
C THR A 51 -1.21 21.27 9.83
N ARG A 52 -2.05 22.01 9.11
CA ARG A 52 -2.03 23.48 9.08
C ARG A 52 -2.43 24.05 10.43
N VAL A 53 -3.49 23.54 11.06
CA VAL A 53 -3.89 23.96 12.41
C VAL A 53 -2.79 23.69 13.42
N LEU A 54 -2.19 22.49 13.41
CA LEU A 54 -1.15 22.14 14.38
C LEU A 54 0.13 22.97 14.21
N THR A 55 0.61 23.16 12.97
CA THR A 55 1.77 24.01 12.67
C THR A 55 1.53 25.48 13.00
N THR A 56 0.35 26.01 12.67
CA THR A 56 -0.01 27.40 12.97
C THR A 56 -0.19 27.61 14.47
N ARG A 57 -0.72 26.62 15.20
CA ARG A 57 -0.81 26.63 16.66
C ARG A 57 0.55 26.66 17.32
N LEU A 58 1.51 25.85 16.85
CA LEU A 58 2.89 25.91 17.31
C LEU A 58 3.50 27.29 17.07
N ALA A 59 3.38 27.82 15.84
CA ALA A 59 3.86 29.17 15.53
C ALA A 59 3.20 30.23 16.41
N HIS A 60 1.89 30.12 16.66
CA HIS A 60 1.14 31.03 17.51
C HIS A 60 1.64 31.02 18.96
N LEU A 61 1.91 29.83 19.54
CA LEU A 61 2.47 29.70 20.89
C LEU A 61 3.81 30.42 21.05
N LEU A 62 4.66 30.35 20.02
CA LEU A 62 6.00 30.92 20.03
C LEU A 62 5.98 32.43 19.74
N LEU A 63 5.25 32.87 18.71
CA LEU A 63 5.15 34.27 18.31
C LEU A 63 4.39 35.13 19.34
N SER A 64 3.41 34.56 20.02
CA SER A 64 2.72 35.21 21.15
C SER A 64 3.58 35.31 22.42
N ARG A 65 4.81 34.76 22.41
CA ARG A 65 5.76 34.73 23.53
C ARG A 65 5.20 34.09 24.80
N ARG A 66 4.22 33.18 24.67
CA ARG A 66 3.69 32.40 25.80
C ARG A 66 4.69 31.37 26.32
N VAL A 67 5.51 30.81 25.42
CA VAL A 67 6.41 29.72 25.75
C VAL A 67 7.68 29.74 24.89
N SER A 68 8.78 29.21 25.44
CA SER A 68 10.03 28.98 24.70
C SER A 68 9.94 27.70 23.87
N PRO A 69 10.59 27.59 22.69
CA PRO A 69 10.56 26.36 21.88
C PRO A 69 10.96 25.08 22.62
N TRP A 70 11.87 25.20 23.61
CA TRP A 70 12.32 24.07 24.43
C TRP A 70 11.25 23.48 25.35
N ASN A 71 10.17 24.23 25.56
CA ASN A 71 9.07 23.88 26.44
C ASN A 71 7.83 23.38 25.69
N VAL A 72 7.94 23.13 24.38
CA VAL A 72 6.87 22.56 23.56
C VAL A 72 7.32 21.22 23.01
N LEU A 73 6.53 20.18 23.27
CA LEU A 73 6.70 18.84 22.70
C LEU A 73 5.76 18.69 21.50
N THR A 74 6.28 18.34 20.34
CA THR A 74 5.49 18.14 19.12
C THR A 74 5.76 16.75 18.54
N VAL A 75 4.73 15.93 18.47
CA VAL A 75 4.84 14.50 18.17
C VAL A 75 3.98 14.15 16.97
N THR A 76 4.52 13.32 16.08
CA THR A 76 3.79 12.75 14.93
C THR A 76 4.17 11.27 14.74
N PHE A 77 3.47 10.57 13.87
CA PHE A 77 3.68 9.13 13.64
C PHE A 77 4.88 8.84 12.72
N THR A 78 5.13 9.67 11.70
CA THR A 78 6.15 9.39 10.67
C THR A 78 7.26 10.43 10.60
N ASN A 79 8.46 9.99 10.21
CA ASN A 79 9.59 10.89 9.97
C ASN A 79 9.34 11.87 8.81
N LYS A 80 8.49 11.51 7.84
CA LYS A 80 8.08 12.42 6.76
C LYS A 80 7.21 13.55 7.30
N ALA A 81 6.16 13.23 8.06
CA ALA A 81 5.30 14.23 8.70
C ALA A 81 6.10 15.15 9.63
N ALA A 82 7.07 14.62 10.37
CA ALA A 82 7.92 15.43 11.25
C ALA A 82 8.76 16.45 10.47
N ARG A 83 9.29 16.07 9.30
CA ARG A 83 10.06 16.97 8.42
C ARG A 83 9.17 18.03 7.78
N GLU A 84 8.02 17.63 7.23
CA GLU A 84 7.06 18.57 6.62
C GLU A 84 6.52 19.58 7.64
N MET A 85 6.23 19.12 8.86
CA MET A 85 5.80 19.98 9.96
C MET A 85 6.90 21.00 10.32
N ARG A 86 8.16 20.56 10.35
CA ARG A 86 9.32 21.41 10.60
C ARG A 86 9.46 22.49 9.53
N GLU A 87 9.48 22.10 8.27
CA GLU A 87 9.58 23.04 7.14
C GLU A 87 8.46 24.08 7.15
N ARG A 88 7.22 23.66 7.43
CA ARG A 88 6.07 24.58 7.57
C ARG A 88 6.28 25.58 8.71
N VAL A 89 6.77 25.13 9.85
CA VAL A 89 7.02 25.99 11.02
C VAL A 89 8.19 26.93 10.76
N ASP A 90 9.27 26.46 10.15
CA ASP A 90 10.42 27.28 9.76
C ASP A 90 9.99 28.41 8.81
N ASN A 91 9.14 28.10 7.83
CA ASN A 91 8.58 29.09 6.90
C ASN A 91 7.71 30.12 7.61
N LEU A 92 6.92 29.72 8.62
CA LEU A 92 6.07 30.64 9.39
C LEU A 92 6.88 31.54 10.34
N LEU A 93 7.99 31.04 10.88
CA LEU A 93 8.80 31.77 11.86
C LEU A 93 9.96 32.55 11.23
N GLY A 94 10.37 32.19 10.01
CA GLY A 94 11.55 32.77 9.35
C GLY A 94 12.88 32.36 10.00
N SER A 95 12.90 31.29 10.79
CA SER A 95 14.06 30.81 11.54
C SER A 95 14.08 29.29 11.62
N GLN A 96 15.28 28.69 11.64
CA GLN A 96 15.46 27.24 11.74
C GLN A 96 15.04 26.70 13.12
N SER A 97 14.28 25.61 13.14
CA SER A 97 13.80 24.92 14.36
C SER A 97 14.62 23.69 14.75
N GLU A 98 15.89 23.64 14.33
CA GLU A 98 16.77 22.52 14.63
C GLU A 98 16.98 22.31 16.15
N GLY A 99 16.96 21.05 16.60
CA GLY A 99 17.13 20.68 18.01
C GLY A 99 15.88 20.79 18.89
N TRP A 100 14.78 21.35 18.37
CA TRP A 100 13.51 21.42 19.11
C TRP A 100 12.93 20.03 19.40
N TRP A 101 12.00 19.95 20.35
CA TRP A 101 11.32 18.70 20.69
C TRP A 101 10.21 18.39 19.68
N MET A 102 10.59 18.26 18.42
CA MET A 102 9.72 17.96 17.30
C MET A 102 10.22 16.72 16.56
N GLY A 103 9.42 15.66 16.54
CA GLY A 103 9.81 14.38 15.94
C GLY A 103 8.74 13.30 16.05
N THR A 104 9.15 12.06 15.82
CA THR A 104 8.31 10.89 16.05
C THR A 104 8.36 10.43 17.50
N PHE A 105 7.35 9.69 17.95
CA PHE A 105 7.32 9.03 19.27
C PHE A 105 8.66 8.34 19.60
N HIS A 106 9.11 7.47 18.71
CA HIS A 106 10.35 6.71 18.88
C HIS A 106 11.60 7.61 18.94
N SER A 107 11.70 8.62 18.08
CA SER A 107 12.86 9.53 18.08
C SER A 107 12.97 10.36 19.37
N LEU A 108 11.83 10.84 19.87
CA LEU A 108 11.77 11.65 21.08
C LEU A 108 11.95 10.79 22.33
N ALA A 109 11.35 9.60 22.35
CA ALA A 109 11.55 8.59 23.38
C ALA A 109 13.01 8.15 23.47
N ALA A 110 13.67 7.89 22.33
CA ALA A 110 15.09 7.60 22.29
C ALA A 110 15.92 8.76 22.85
N ARG A 111 15.61 10.01 22.47
CA ARG A 111 16.31 11.20 23.00
C ARG A 111 16.25 11.29 24.54
N ILE A 112 15.10 10.99 25.14
CA ILE A 112 14.94 10.93 26.60
C ILE A 112 15.77 9.78 27.17
N LEU A 113 15.64 8.57 26.62
CA LEU A 113 16.38 7.40 27.10
C LEU A 113 17.89 7.58 27.03
N ARG A 114 18.42 8.18 25.97
CA ARG A 114 19.87 8.41 25.84
C ARG A 114 20.42 9.21 27.02
N ARG A 115 19.64 10.14 27.57
CA ARG A 115 20.04 10.98 28.70
C ARG A 115 19.90 10.28 30.06
N HIS A 116 19.02 9.29 30.17
CA HIS A 116 18.69 8.61 31.43
C HIS A 116 18.90 7.08 31.36
N ALA A 117 19.70 6.60 30.41
CA ALA A 117 19.83 5.17 30.09
C ALA A 117 20.28 4.35 31.31
N GLU A 118 21.15 4.91 32.14
CA GLU A 118 21.73 4.22 33.29
C GLU A 118 20.66 3.87 34.35
N LEU A 119 19.59 4.66 34.46
CA LEU A 119 18.50 4.43 35.42
C LEU A 119 17.67 3.19 35.09
N ILE A 120 17.72 2.72 33.85
CA ILE A 120 17.02 1.51 33.39
C ILE A 120 17.99 0.35 33.07
N GLY A 121 19.26 0.48 33.48
CA GLY A 121 20.28 -0.54 33.29
C GLY A 121 20.86 -0.61 31.87
N LEU A 122 20.82 0.50 31.12
CA LEU A 122 21.43 0.63 29.79
C LEU A 122 22.54 1.68 29.82
N LYS A 123 23.40 1.67 28.81
CA LYS A 123 24.38 2.74 28.58
C LYS A 123 23.83 3.72 27.54
N PRO A 124 24.18 5.02 27.60
CA PRO A 124 23.74 6.01 26.62
C PRO A 124 24.06 5.65 25.16
N SER A 125 25.01 4.75 24.90
CA SER A 125 25.41 4.27 23.57
C SER A 125 24.66 3.02 23.09
N PHE A 126 23.49 2.69 23.64
CA PHE A 126 22.73 1.51 23.25
C PHE A 126 22.42 1.40 21.74
N THR A 127 22.36 0.21 21.18
CA THR A 127 21.99 0.01 19.77
C THR A 127 20.47 -0.19 19.65
N ILE A 128 19.85 0.31 18.57
CA ILE A 128 18.44 0.02 18.27
C ILE A 128 18.42 -1.09 17.24
N LEU A 129 17.82 -2.25 17.58
CA LEU A 129 17.76 -3.40 16.69
C LEU A 129 16.62 -3.28 15.68
N ASP A 130 16.91 -3.63 14.43
CA ASP A 130 15.89 -3.83 13.40
C ASP A 130 15.20 -5.19 13.55
N THR A 131 14.14 -5.42 12.79
CA THR A 131 13.35 -6.66 12.88
C THR A 131 14.17 -7.91 12.56
N ASP A 132 15.15 -7.84 11.65
CA ASP A 132 15.94 -9.01 11.25
C ASP A 132 16.92 -9.41 12.35
N ASP A 133 17.57 -8.43 12.99
CA ASP A 133 18.42 -8.65 14.15
C ASP A 133 17.63 -9.14 15.37
N GLN A 134 16.42 -8.64 15.58
CA GLN A 134 15.51 -9.16 16.60
C GLN A 134 15.14 -10.63 16.35
N ILE A 135 14.81 -10.99 15.10
CA ILE A 135 14.51 -12.37 14.71
C ILE A 135 15.73 -13.28 14.91
N ARG A 136 16.93 -12.82 14.56
CA ARG A 136 18.18 -13.58 14.77
C ARG A 136 18.41 -13.84 16.25
N LEU A 137 18.24 -12.81 17.09
CA LEU A 137 18.38 -12.93 18.53
C LEU A 137 17.38 -13.93 19.11
N LEU A 138 16.11 -13.82 18.71
CA LEU A 138 15.06 -14.69 19.18
C LEU A 138 15.28 -16.16 18.79
N LYS A 139 15.78 -16.42 17.57
CA LYS A 139 16.15 -17.78 17.12
C LYS A 139 17.22 -18.42 18.01
N GLN A 140 18.23 -17.67 18.44
CA GLN A 140 19.26 -18.18 19.36
C GLN A 140 18.67 -18.59 20.71
N LEU A 141 17.73 -17.79 21.24
CA LEU A 141 17.04 -18.10 22.49
C LEU A 141 16.09 -19.29 22.34
N MET A 142 15.38 -19.40 21.22
CA MET A 142 14.53 -20.55 20.92
C MET A 142 15.32 -21.85 20.87
N GLU A 143 16.52 -21.85 20.27
CA GLU A 143 17.41 -23.02 20.22
C GLU A 143 17.84 -23.43 21.63
N ALA A 144 18.24 -22.49 22.48
CA ALA A 144 18.61 -22.75 23.86
C ALA A 144 17.46 -23.35 24.69
N GLU A 145 16.22 -22.92 24.43
CA GLU A 145 15.01 -23.39 25.11
C GLU A 145 14.38 -24.65 24.48
N ASN A 146 15.03 -25.25 23.48
CA ASN A 146 14.53 -26.40 22.71
C ASN A 146 13.13 -26.16 22.10
N ILE A 147 12.88 -24.94 21.61
CA ILE A 147 11.64 -24.57 20.91
C ILE A 147 11.83 -24.88 19.41
N ASP A 148 10.98 -25.74 18.86
CA ASP A 148 11.00 -26.06 17.43
C ASP A 148 10.60 -24.86 16.57
N ALA A 149 11.59 -24.26 15.91
CA ALA A 149 11.41 -23.13 15.00
C ALA A 149 10.56 -23.47 13.75
N LYS A 150 10.35 -24.75 13.42
CA LYS A 150 9.44 -25.17 12.34
C LYS A 150 7.98 -25.08 12.77
N LYS A 151 7.68 -25.47 14.02
CA LYS A 151 6.33 -25.38 14.60
C LYS A 151 6.00 -23.95 15.01
N TRP A 152 6.97 -23.23 15.55
CA TRP A 152 6.83 -21.87 16.05
C TRP A 152 7.79 -20.93 15.33
N PRO A 153 7.39 -20.30 14.21
CA PRO A 153 8.26 -19.36 13.52
C PRO A 153 8.65 -18.18 14.41
N ALA A 154 9.94 -17.84 14.45
CA ALA A 154 10.45 -16.74 15.30
C ALA A 154 9.72 -15.41 15.05
N ARG A 155 9.38 -15.10 13.78
CA ARG A 155 8.63 -13.89 13.43
C ARG A 155 7.24 -13.84 14.10
N MET A 156 6.57 -14.99 14.22
CA MET A 156 5.29 -15.08 14.92
C MET A 156 5.46 -14.79 16.41
N LEU A 157 6.45 -15.43 17.06
CA LEU A 157 6.73 -15.19 18.48
C LEU A 157 7.14 -13.74 18.76
N LEU A 158 7.94 -13.13 17.87
CA LEU A 158 8.31 -11.72 17.96
C LEU A 158 7.08 -10.81 17.88
N SER A 159 6.14 -11.08 16.96
CA SER A 159 4.92 -10.28 16.85
C SER A 159 4.04 -10.32 18.11
N ILE A 160 4.07 -11.43 18.87
CA ILE A 160 3.38 -11.52 20.17
C ILE A 160 4.08 -10.62 21.19
N ILE A 161 5.41 -10.67 21.25
CA ILE A 161 6.22 -9.82 22.14
C ILE A 161 6.01 -8.34 21.82
N GLU A 162 6.05 -7.95 20.54
CA GLU A 162 5.80 -6.58 20.09
C GLU A 162 4.42 -6.09 20.55
N ARG A 163 3.36 -6.90 20.39
CA ARG A 163 2.01 -6.55 20.89
C ARG A 163 1.96 -6.32 22.40
N TRP A 164 2.74 -7.05 23.19
CA TRP A 164 2.84 -6.80 24.63
C TRP A 164 3.58 -5.48 24.92
N LYS A 165 4.64 -5.18 24.18
CA LYS A 165 5.36 -3.91 24.30
C LYS A 165 4.49 -2.71 23.90
N ASP A 166 3.69 -2.84 22.85
CA ASP A 166 2.71 -1.84 22.42
C ASP A 166 1.64 -1.56 23.48
N ARG A 167 1.38 -2.54 24.37
CA ARG A 167 0.52 -2.41 25.57
C ARG A 167 1.26 -1.94 26.82
N ALA A 168 2.54 -1.58 26.69
CA ALA A 168 3.44 -1.23 27.79
C ALA A 168 3.59 -2.34 28.86
N LEU A 169 3.53 -3.61 28.45
CA LEU A 169 3.63 -4.77 29.34
C LEU A 169 5.07 -5.31 29.37
N THR A 170 5.69 -5.23 30.55
CA THR A 170 6.95 -5.92 30.85
C THR A 170 6.69 -7.40 31.13
N PRO A 171 7.71 -8.28 31.02
CA PRO A 171 7.55 -9.69 31.37
C PRO A 171 6.92 -9.93 32.75
N ASP A 172 7.24 -9.09 33.74
CA ASP A 172 6.74 -9.24 35.10
C ASP A 172 5.29 -8.77 35.32
N LYS A 173 4.71 -8.04 34.35
CA LYS A 173 3.31 -7.59 34.39
C LYS A 173 2.34 -8.55 33.71
N LEU A 174 2.85 -9.53 32.96
CA LEU A 174 2.04 -10.50 32.22
C LEU A 174 1.57 -11.63 33.13
N LYS A 175 0.30 -12.01 33.02
CA LYS A 175 -0.22 -13.21 33.69
C LYS A 175 0.06 -14.45 32.84
N PRO A 176 0.31 -15.64 33.45
CA PRO A 176 0.51 -16.89 32.70
C PRO A 176 -0.64 -17.21 31.72
N GLU A 177 -1.86 -16.81 32.06
CA GLU A 177 -3.06 -16.98 31.23
C GLU A 177 -3.01 -16.16 29.92
N GLU A 178 -2.33 -15.01 29.92
CA GLU A 178 -2.19 -14.13 28.73
C GLU A 178 -1.14 -14.65 27.73
N ALA A 179 -0.28 -15.59 28.16
CA ALA A 179 0.75 -16.19 27.32
C ALA A 179 0.20 -17.26 26.36
N GLY A 180 -0.94 -17.88 26.71
CA GLY A 180 -1.54 -18.99 25.98
C GLY A 180 -0.57 -20.18 25.81
N ASP A 181 -0.89 -21.06 24.84
CA ASP A 181 -0.06 -22.24 24.53
C ASP A 181 1.12 -21.95 23.58
N ALA A 182 1.36 -20.67 23.27
CA ALA A 182 2.41 -20.25 22.35
C ALA A 182 3.79 -20.70 22.84
N ALA A 183 4.61 -21.21 21.93
CA ALA A 183 5.90 -21.81 22.24
C ALA A 183 5.82 -22.91 23.33
N ASN A 184 4.73 -23.71 23.33
CA ASN A 184 4.45 -24.73 24.33
C ASN A 184 4.39 -24.17 25.77
N GLY A 185 3.81 -22.97 25.94
CA GLY A 185 3.67 -22.29 27.23
C GLY A 185 4.95 -21.59 27.74
N ARG A 186 6.02 -21.53 26.93
CA ARG A 186 7.31 -20.91 27.33
C ARG A 186 7.52 -19.49 26.83
N ILE A 187 6.55 -18.91 26.12
CA ILE A 187 6.71 -17.58 25.50
C ILE A 187 7.02 -16.47 26.53
N LEU A 188 6.49 -16.58 27.76
CA LEU A 188 6.79 -15.61 28.82
C LEU A 188 8.25 -15.69 29.29
N THR A 189 8.76 -16.90 29.47
CA THR A 189 10.19 -17.15 29.79
C THR A 189 11.07 -16.63 28.66
N LEU A 190 10.69 -16.91 27.41
CA LEU A 190 11.40 -16.45 26.23
C LEU A 190 11.42 -14.92 26.15
N TYR A 191 10.31 -14.25 26.46
CA TYR A 191 10.24 -12.78 26.50
C TYR A 191 11.16 -12.21 27.59
N ARG A 192 11.18 -12.81 28.79
CA ARG A 192 12.11 -12.38 29.86
C ARG A 192 13.57 -12.52 29.43
N GLN A 193 13.96 -13.68 28.90
CA GLN A 193 15.31 -13.91 28.39
C GLN A 193 15.68 -12.98 27.23
N TYR A 194 14.72 -12.67 26.36
CA TYR A 194 14.90 -11.72 25.28
C TYR A 194 15.22 -10.32 25.80
N GLN A 195 14.45 -9.81 26.78
CA GLN A 195 14.74 -8.52 27.42
C GLN A 195 16.09 -8.52 28.16
N ASP A 196 16.43 -9.60 28.87
CA ASP A 196 17.71 -9.72 29.58
C ASP A 196 18.88 -9.73 28.59
N ARG A 197 18.71 -10.41 27.46
CA ARG A 197 19.72 -10.47 26.40
C ARG A 197 19.92 -9.12 25.72
N LEU A 198 18.84 -8.38 25.45
CA LEU A 198 18.91 -7.01 24.93
C LEU A 198 19.71 -6.10 25.87
N LYS A 199 19.41 -6.13 27.18
CA LYS A 199 20.19 -5.39 28.18
C LYS A 199 21.66 -5.78 28.21
N ALA A 200 21.97 -7.08 28.18
CA ALA A 200 23.34 -7.57 28.17
C ALA A 200 24.14 -7.11 26.93
N LEU A 201 23.47 -6.99 25.79
CA LEU A 201 24.04 -6.46 24.54
C LEU A 201 24.06 -4.92 24.50
N ASN A 202 23.53 -4.25 25.53
CA ASN A 202 23.29 -2.82 25.53
C ASN A 202 22.49 -2.40 24.29
N ALA A 203 21.36 -3.05 24.06
CA ALA A 203 20.48 -2.84 22.92
C ALA A 203 19.01 -2.66 23.36
N CYS A 204 18.23 -2.02 22.50
CA CYS A 204 16.78 -1.89 22.59
C CYS A 204 16.17 -2.22 21.23
N ASP A 205 14.93 -2.70 21.18
CA ASP A 205 14.13 -2.61 19.96
C ASP A 205 13.22 -1.37 19.96
N PHE A 206 12.41 -1.21 18.92
CA PHE A 206 11.51 -0.06 18.78
C PHE A 206 10.47 0.01 19.89
N GLY A 207 9.90 -1.11 20.30
CA GLY A 207 8.91 -1.17 21.39
C GLY A 207 9.53 -0.78 22.74
N ASP A 208 10.79 -1.18 22.97
CA ASP A 208 11.52 -0.83 24.19
C ASP A 208 11.70 0.68 24.37
N LEU A 209 11.82 1.45 23.28
CA LEU A 209 12.01 2.90 23.38
C LEU A 209 10.88 3.55 24.20
N LEU A 210 9.63 3.16 23.97
CA LEU A 210 8.49 3.69 24.73
C LEU A 210 8.31 2.95 26.05
N LEU A 211 8.40 1.62 26.05
CA LEU A 211 8.24 0.80 27.26
C LEU A 211 9.21 1.23 28.36
N HIS A 212 10.47 1.48 28.02
CA HIS A 212 11.48 1.92 28.97
C HIS A 212 11.27 3.37 29.44
N ASN A 213 10.79 4.28 28.58
CA ASN A 213 10.41 5.62 29.05
C ASN A 213 9.29 5.56 30.08
N ILE A 214 8.26 4.75 29.82
CA ILE A 214 7.12 4.60 30.73
C ILE A 214 7.61 4.00 32.05
N THR A 215 8.48 2.99 31.99
CA THR A 215 9.08 2.37 33.17
C THR A 215 9.94 3.37 33.95
N LEU A 216 10.78 4.14 33.25
CA LEU A 216 11.60 5.22 33.81
C LEU A 216 10.73 6.22 34.58
N PHE A 217 9.67 6.73 33.96
CA PHE A 217 8.77 7.70 34.60
C PHE A 217 7.98 7.12 35.78
N GLN A 218 7.62 5.83 35.72
CA GLN A 218 6.92 5.14 36.82
C GLN A 218 7.83 4.88 38.02
N GLN A 219 9.13 4.63 37.79
CA GLN A 219 10.09 4.29 38.84
C GLN A 219 10.85 5.52 39.37
N HIS A 220 11.06 6.54 38.54
CA HIS A 220 11.83 7.75 38.82
C HIS A 220 10.96 8.99 38.60
N ASN A 221 10.17 9.32 39.63
CA ASN A 221 9.22 10.43 39.58
C ASN A 221 9.92 11.81 39.45
N ASP A 222 11.15 11.94 39.95
CA ASP A 222 11.99 13.13 39.78
C ASP A 222 12.29 13.42 38.31
N VAL A 223 12.61 12.39 37.52
CA VAL A 223 12.82 12.51 36.07
C VAL A 223 11.53 12.88 35.36
N LEU A 224 10.40 12.27 35.74
CA LEU A 224 9.08 12.63 35.20
C LEU A 224 8.78 14.12 35.44
N ILE A 225 9.00 14.61 36.66
CA ILE A 225 8.80 16.01 37.03
C ILE A 225 9.71 16.95 36.21
N GLU A 226 10.96 16.57 35.93
CA GLU A 226 11.84 17.36 35.03
C GLU A 226 11.18 17.57 33.66
N TYR A 227 10.69 16.50 33.05
CA TYR A 227 10.09 16.58 31.71
C TYR A 227 8.70 17.22 31.73
N GLN A 228 7.90 17.02 32.78
CA GLN A 228 6.63 17.72 32.96
C GLN A 228 6.84 19.24 33.06
N ASN A 229 7.81 19.69 33.86
CA ASN A 229 8.14 21.12 33.99
C ASN A 229 8.71 21.72 32.70
N ARG A 230 9.43 20.91 31.93
CA ARG A 230 9.94 21.28 30.61
C ARG A 230 8.79 21.41 29.61
N PHE A 231 8.01 20.36 29.41
CA PHE A 231 6.96 20.30 28.40
C PHE A 231 5.65 20.93 28.89
N ARG A 232 5.60 22.26 28.83
CA ARG A 232 4.42 23.05 29.19
C ARG A 232 3.26 22.91 28.21
N TYR A 233 3.57 22.63 26.94
CA TYR A 233 2.59 22.38 25.89
C TYR A 233 2.98 21.12 25.12
N ILE A 234 1.99 20.26 24.85
CA ILE A 234 2.17 19.04 24.06
C ILE A 234 1.22 19.09 22.85
N LEU A 235 1.77 18.90 21.66
CA LEU A 235 1.06 18.88 20.39
C LEU A 235 1.23 17.50 19.77
N VAL A 236 0.13 16.83 19.45
CA VAL A 236 0.15 15.47 18.90
C VAL A 236 -0.65 15.43 17.60
N ASP A 237 -0.02 14.96 16.54
CA ASP A 237 -0.65 14.72 15.24
C ASP A 237 -1.01 13.22 15.08
N GLU A 238 -1.99 12.93 14.22
CA GLU A 238 -2.48 11.57 13.93
C GLU A 238 -2.82 10.75 15.20
N TYR A 239 -3.48 11.39 16.19
CA TYR A 239 -3.71 10.81 17.51
C TYR A 239 -4.50 9.49 17.49
N GLN A 240 -5.33 9.26 16.48
CA GLN A 240 -6.07 8.00 16.33
C GLN A 240 -5.16 6.79 16.06
N ASP A 241 -3.95 7.00 15.52
CA ASP A 241 -3.01 5.92 15.20
C ASP A 241 -2.14 5.54 16.42
N THR A 242 -2.45 6.09 17.60
CA THR A 242 -1.66 5.83 18.81
C THR A 242 -1.96 4.45 19.40
N ASN A 243 -0.90 3.72 19.76
CA ASN A 243 -1.03 2.52 20.58
C ASN A 243 -1.09 2.86 22.08
N VAL A 244 -1.35 1.85 22.92
CA VAL A 244 -1.48 2.04 24.38
C VAL A 244 -0.21 2.60 25.02
N ALA A 245 0.98 2.14 24.61
CA ALA A 245 2.25 2.64 25.15
C ALA A 245 2.47 4.12 24.80
N GLN A 246 2.21 4.51 23.56
CA GLN A 246 2.28 5.91 23.11
C GLN A 246 1.30 6.80 23.89
N TYR A 247 0.06 6.33 24.05
CA TYR A 247 -0.95 7.01 24.86
C TYR A 247 -0.50 7.17 26.32
N LEU A 248 -0.02 6.10 26.97
CA LEU A 248 0.44 6.16 28.36
C LEU A 248 1.63 7.11 28.53
N TRP A 249 2.57 7.10 27.59
CA TRP A 249 3.71 8.01 27.57
C TRP A 249 3.27 9.48 27.48
N LEU A 250 2.34 9.80 26.57
CA LEU A 250 1.75 11.14 26.47
C LEU A 250 1.01 11.53 27.74
N ARG A 251 0.20 10.62 28.29
CA ARG A 251 -0.59 10.88 29.49
C ARG A 251 0.30 11.21 30.69
N LEU A 252 1.37 10.46 30.91
CA LEU A 252 2.33 10.75 31.99
C LEU A 252 2.93 12.15 31.86
N LEU A 253 3.32 12.56 30.65
CA LEU A 253 3.89 13.88 30.41
C LEU A 253 2.86 15.01 30.52
N ALA A 254 1.62 14.78 30.10
CA ALA A 254 0.57 15.80 30.06
C ALA A 254 -0.08 16.09 31.43
N GLN A 255 0.02 15.18 32.40
CA GLN A 255 -0.74 15.24 33.65
C GLN A 255 -0.53 16.51 34.50
N SER A 256 0.67 17.10 34.45
CA SER A 256 1.01 18.29 35.25
C SER A 256 0.32 19.56 34.72
N HIS A 257 0.63 19.97 33.50
CA HIS A 257 0.12 21.23 32.92
C HIS A 257 -1.23 21.07 32.20
N ARG A 258 -1.58 19.85 31.77
CA ARG A 258 -2.80 19.52 30.99
C ARG A 258 -2.99 20.28 29.69
N ASN A 259 -2.00 21.04 29.23
CA ASN A 259 -2.01 21.71 27.92
C ASN A 259 -1.59 20.74 26.82
N ILE A 260 -2.41 19.72 26.59
CA ILE A 260 -2.23 18.77 25.51
C ILE A 260 -3.24 19.08 24.41
N CYS A 261 -2.76 19.23 23.17
CA CYS A 261 -3.60 19.41 21.99
C CYS A 261 -3.34 18.23 21.05
N CYS A 262 -4.34 17.37 20.93
CA CYS A 262 -4.33 16.23 20.01
C CYS A 262 -5.13 16.57 18.76
N VAL A 263 -4.57 16.27 17.59
CA VAL A 263 -5.24 16.36 16.30
C VAL A 263 -5.38 14.95 15.76
N GLY A 264 -6.59 14.60 15.32
CA GLY A 264 -6.84 13.25 14.83
C GLY A 264 -8.19 13.09 14.16
N ASP A 265 -8.39 11.90 13.61
CA ASP A 265 -9.60 11.52 12.90
C ASP A 265 -9.90 10.04 13.14
N ASP A 266 -10.90 9.76 13.97
CA ASP A 266 -11.38 8.42 14.28
C ASP A 266 -11.79 7.62 13.04
N ASP A 267 -12.19 8.29 11.95
CA ASP A 267 -12.57 7.66 10.68
C ASP A 267 -11.35 7.28 9.81
N GLN A 268 -10.13 7.72 10.18
CA GLN A 268 -8.89 7.40 9.45
C GLN A 268 -7.95 6.46 10.23
N SER A 269 -8.41 5.83 11.31
CA SER A 269 -7.60 4.83 12.01
C SER A 269 -7.59 3.49 11.28
N ILE A 270 -6.46 3.20 10.61
CA ILE A 270 -6.28 2.03 9.73
C ILE A 270 -5.02 1.21 10.07
N TYR A 271 -4.47 1.39 11.27
CA TYR A 271 -3.27 0.68 11.74
C TYR A 271 -3.54 -0.20 12.95
N GLY A 272 -4.75 -0.76 13.09
CA GLY A 272 -5.09 -1.63 14.23
C GLY A 272 -4.20 -2.88 14.27
N TRP A 273 -3.80 -3.39 13.12
CA TRP A 273 -2.82 -4.48 13.00
C TRP A 273 -1.41 -4.13 13.52
N ARG A 274 -1.07 -2.84 13.66
CA ARG A 274 0.15 -2.33 14.32
C ARG A 274 -0.07 -1.94 15.79
N GLY A 275 -1.20 -2.34 16.37
CA GLY A 275 -1.54 -2.06 17.77
C GLY A 275 -2.15 -0.67 18.02
N ALA A 276 -2.49 0.10 16.98
CA ALA A 276 -3.22 1.36 17.16
C ALA A 276 -4.59 1.10 17.79
N GLU A 277 -4.97 1.90 18.79
CA GLU A 277 -6.24 1.73 19.49
C GLU A 277 -7.12 2.96 19.32
N VAL A 278 -8.16 2.85 18.49
CA VAL A 278 -9.15 3.92 18.25
C VAL A 278 -9.80 4.39 19.55
N GLY A 279 -9.93 3.50 20.53
CA GLY A 279 -10.39 3.85 21.88
C GLY A 279 -9.64 5.02 22.51
N ASN A 280 -8.37 5.27 22.15
CA ASN A 280 -7.59 6.38 22.70
C ASN A 280 -8.14 7.75 22.32
N ILE A 281 -8.61 7.92 21.07
CA ILE A 281 -9.25 9.17 20.64
C ILE A 281 -10.68 9.27 21.18
N LEU A 282 -11.42 8.16 21.20
CA LEU A 282 -12.81 8.12 21.70
C LEU A 282 -12.91 8.41 23.20
N ARG A 283 -11.90 8.00 24.00
CA ARG A 283 -11.85 8.21 25.47
C ARG A 283 -11.20 9.52 25.89
N PHE A 284 -10.79 10.39 24.96
CA PHE A 284 -10.01 11.58 25.28
C PHE A 284 -10.69 12.50 26.32
N GLU A 285 -12.00 12.74 26.18
CA GLU A 285 -12.76 13.59 27.12
C GLU A 285 -12.85 12.97 28.53
N HIS A 286 -12.96 11.64 28.61
CA HIS A 286 -12.95 10.91 29.87
C HIS A 286 -11.57 11.00 30.55
N ASP A 287 -10.49 10.88 29.77
CA ASP A 287 -9.13 10.86 30.30
C ASP A 287 -8.58 12.25 30.63
N PHE A 288 -9.09 13.27 29.94
CA PHE A 288 -8.79 14.68 30.17
C PHE A 288 -10.08 15.48 30.43
N PRO A 289 -10.64 15.42 31.66
CA PRO A 289 -11.86 16.13 31.99
C PRO A 289 -11.75 17.64 31.74
N GLY A 290 -12.78 18.21 31.12
CA GLY A 290 -12.77 19.62 30.69
C GLY A 290 -12.09 19.86 29.33
N ALA A 291 -11.88 18.80 28.54
CA ALA A 291 -11.36 18.90 27.19
C ALA A 291 -12.26 19.73 26.28
N THR A 292 -11.66 20.66 25.53
CA THR A 292 -12.34 21.39 24.47
C THR A 292 -12.27 20.57 23.18
N ILE A 293 -13.43 20.17 22.63
CA ILE A 293 -13.51 19.41 21.38
C ILE A 293 -13.88 20.35 20.25
N ILE A 294 -12.99 20.51 19.28
CA ILE A 294 -13.17 21.38 18.12
C ILE A 294 -13.25 20.52 16.86
N ARG A 295 -14.35 20.62 16.12
CA ARG A 295 -14.60 19.81 14.92
C ARG A 295 -14.27 20.61 13.66
N LEU A 296 -13.27 20.17 12.89
CA LEU A 296 -13.00 20.71 11.57
C LEU A 296 -13.77 19.90 10.54
N GLU A 297 -14.79 20.52 9.96
CA GLU A 297 -15.74 19.86 9.05
C GLU A 297 -15.63 20.37 7.60
N GLN A 298 -15.13 21.59 7.41
CA GLN A 298 -14.90 22.13 6.07
C GLN A 298 -13.70 21.46 5.42
N ASN A 299 -13.96 20.72 4.33
CA ASN A 299 -12.98 20.07 3.49
C ASN A 299 -12.60 20.98 2.31
N TYR A 300 -11.29 21.09 2.07
CA TYR A 300 -10.72 21.93 1.00
C TYR A 300 -10.14 21.10 -0.16
N ARG A 301 -10.33 19.78 -0.14
CA ARG A 301 -9.66 18.83 -1.02
C ARG A 301 -10.59 18.28 -2.10
N SER A 302 -11.73 17.76 -1.66
CA SER A 302 -12.60 16.86 -2.43
C SER A 302 -13.92 17.56 -2.77
N THR A 303 -14.54 17.13 -3.87
CA THR A 303 -15.87 17.58 -4.30
C THR A 303 -16.98 17.04 -3.41
N ALA A 304 -18.17 17.66 -3.49
CA ALA A 304 -19.32 17.27 -2.67
C ALA A 304 -19.75 15.81 -2.89
N HIS A 305 -19.73 15.31 -4.14
CA HIS A 305 -20.08 13.92 -4.44
C HIS A 305 -19.09 12.91 -3.84
N ILE A 306 -17.79 13.22 -3.86
CA ILE A 306 -16.77 12.35 -3.23
C ILE A 306 -16.97 12.31 -1.71
N LEU A 307 -17.24 13.46 -1.08
CA LEU A 307 -17.48 13.55 0.35
C LEU A 307 -18.78 12.82 0.76
N GLY A 308 -19.85 12.97 -0.01
CA GLY A 308 -21.11 12.27 0.21
C GLY A 308 -20.99 10.76 0.07
N ALA A 309 -20.27 10.27 -0.95
CA ALA A 309 -19.94 8.86 -1.10
C ALA A 309 -19.13 8.32 0.09
N ALA A 310 -18.09 9.04 0.51
CA ALA A 310 -17.28 8.66 1.67
C ALA A 310 -18.10 8.65 2.97
N HIS A 311 -19.03 9.61 3.11
CA HIS A 311 -19.91 9.73 4.26
C HIS A 311 -20.85 8.52 4.38
N GLY A 312 -21.54 8.15 3.29
CA GLY A 312 -22.47 7.02 3.29
C GLY A 312 -21.82 5.70 3.72
N ILE A 313 -20.57 5.46 3.30
CA ILE A 313 -19.80 4.33 3.81
C ILE A 313 -19.57 4.49 5.32
N ILE A 314 -18.88 5.53 5.76
CA ILE A 314 -18.40 5.61 7.15
C ILE A 314 -19.52 5.70 8.20
N GLU A 315 -20.73 6.11 7.83
CA GLU A 315 -21.90 6.09 8.73
C GLU A 315 -22.29 4.71 9.24
N HIS A 316 -21.92 3.63 8.53
CA HIS A 316 -22.18 2.26 8.96
C HIS A 316 -21.28 1.78 10.12
N ASN A 317 -20.26 2.55 10.52
CA ASN A 317 -19.43 2.25 11.70
C ASN A 317 -20.08 2.76 13.00
N HIS A 318 -20.01 1.98 14.07
CA HIS A 318 -20.51 2.37 15.39
C HIS A 318 -19.44 3.10 16.22
N GLY A 319 -19.86 3.82 17.26
CA GLY A 319 -18.94 4.41 18.25
C GLY A 319 -18.08 5.58 17.74
N ARG A 320 -18.51 6.27 16.67
CA ARG A 320 -17.84 7.45 16.10
C ARG A 320 -18.09 8.71 16.94
N LEU A 321 -17.17 9.69 16.88
CA LEU A 321 -17.31 10.97 17.61
C LEU A 321 -18.25 11.99 16.94
N GLY A 322 -18.83 11.61 15.79
CA GLY A 322 -19.77 12.40 15.01
C GLY A 322 -19.12 13.62 14.37
N LYS A 323 -18.88 13.55 13.05
CA LYS A 323 -18.47 14.68 12.21
C LYS A 323 -18.99 14.47 10.79
N GLN A 324 -19.40 15.55 10.14
CA GLN A 324 -19.85 15.51 8.75
C GLN A 324 -19.02 16.48 7.92
N LEU A 325 -18.37 15.97 6.87
CA LEU A 325 -17.53 16.81 6.02
C LEU A 325 -18.39 17.50 4.96
N TRP A 326 -18.13 18.79 4.76
CA TRP A 326 -18.76 19.59 3.73
C TRP A 326 -17.70 20.42 2.98
N THR A 327 -18.02 20.91 1.79
CA THR A 327 -17.11 21.70 0.96
C THR A 327 -17.84 22.91 0.37
N GLU A 328 -17.13 24.03 0.19
CA GLU A 328 -17.64 25.21 -0.54
C GLU A 328 -17.45 25.06 -2.05
N THR A 329 -16.70 24.04 -2.49
CA THR A 329 -16.47 23.79 -3.91
C THR A 329 -17.76 23.32 -4.57
N ASP A 330 -18.37 24.20 -5.36
CA ASP A 330 -19.56 23.87 -6.15
C ASP A 330 -19.23 22.89 -7.29
N GLY A 331 -20.13 21.93 -7.50
CA GLY A 331 -20.04 20.95 -8.60
C GLY A 331 -19.18 19.72 -8.30
N GLY A 332 -18.62 19.13 -9.35
CA GLY A 332 -17.90 17.86 -9.31
C GLY A 332 -18.65 16.72 -9.97
N GLU A 333 -17.91 15.70 -10.40
CA GLU A 333 -18.49 14.49 -10.98
C GLU A 333 -18.91 13.50 -9.90
N LYS A 334 -19.96 12.73 -10.17
CA LYS A 334 -20.34 11.60 -9.33
C LYS A 334 -19.22 10.56 -9.28
N VAL A 335 -19.14 9.83 -8.18
CA VAL A 335 -18.22 8.70 -8.07
C VAL A 335 -18.70 7.61 -9.04
N LYS A 336 -17.84 7.19 -9.97
CA LYS A 336 -18.21 6.18 -10.95
C LYS A 336 -17.95 4.80 -10.38
N VAL A 337 -18.96 3.93 -10.42
CA VAL A 337 -18.87 2.54 -9.98
C VAL A 337 -19.05 1.65 -11.20
N ARG A 338 -18.09 0.74 -11.45
CA ARG A 338 -18.11 -0.10 -12.65
C ARG A 338 -17.90 -1.58 -12.35
N GLY A 339 -18.81 -2.40 -12.83
CA GLY A 339 -18.68 -3.86 -12.82
C GLY A 339 -18.01 -4.38 -14.10
N LEU A 340 -16.96 -5.18 -13.93
CA LEU A 340 -16.13 -5.76 -14.99
C LEU A 340 -16.08 -7.29 -14.88
N TRP A 341 -15.74 -7.98 -15.97
CA TRP A 341 -15.79 -9.44 -16.02
C TRP A 341 -14.67 -10.08 -15.20
N ASP A 342 -13.45 -9.57 -15.38
CA ASP A 342 -12.25 -10.06 -14.70
C ASP A 342 -11.24 -8.95 -14.38
N ALA A 343 -10.18 -9.33 -13.66
CA ALA A 343 -9.10 -8.42 -13.26
C ALA A 343 -8.31 -7.84 -14.45
N GLU A 344 -8.21 -8.57 -15.57
CA GLU A 344 -7.52 -8.09 -16.78
C GLU A 344 -8.35 -7.02 -17.49
N GLU A 345 -9.67 -7.20 -17.58
CA GLU A 345 -10.60 -6.20 -18.09
C GLU A 345 -10.62 -4.95 -17.19
N GLU A 346 -10.54 -5.14 -15.87
CA GLU A 346 -10.40 -4.04 -14.92
C GLU A 346 -9.13 -3.22 -15.17
N ALA A 347 -7.97 -3.88 -15.28
CA ALA A 347 -6.72 -3.21 -15.62
C ALA A 347 -6.79 -2.52 -16.99
N ARG A 348 -7.38 -3.19 -18.00
CA ARG A 348 -7.57 -2.64 -19.35
C ARG A 348 -8.36 -1.34 -19.32
N TRP A 349 -9.50 -1.35 -18.63
CA TRP A 349 -10.37 -0.19 -18.49
C TRP A 349 -9.68 0.95 -17.76
N VAL A 350 -8.97 0.68 -16.66
CA VAL A 350 -8.19 1.71 -15.96
C VAL A 350 -7.15 2.33 -16.89
N GLY A 351 -6.42 1.53 -17.67
CA GLY A 351 -5.46 2.03 -18.66
C GLY A 351 -6.10 2.92 -19.74
N GLU A 352 -7.26 2.51 -20.26
CA GLU A 352 -8.02 3.28 -21.26
C GLU A 352 -8.54 4.61 -20.70
N GLU A 353 -9.05 4.61 -19.46
CA GLU A 353 -9.53 5.83 -18.79
C GLU A 353 -8.36 6.78 -18.48
N VAL A 354 -7.21 6.25 -18.04
CA VAL A 354 -5.99 7.05 -17.84
C VAL A 354 -5.57 7.75 -19.13
N GLU A 355 -5.51 7.05 -20.26
CA GLU A 355 -5.22 7.67 -21.56
C GLU A 355 -6.27 8.72 -21.96
N ALA A 356 -7.56 8.42 -21.75
CA ALA A 356 -8.64 9.34 -22.07
C ALA A 356 -8.54 10.65 -21.25
N LEU A 357 -8.16 10.54 -19.98
CA LEU A 357 -7.91 11.67 -19.09
C LEU A 357 -6.65 12.45 -19.48
N GLN A 358 -5.58 11.75 -19.88
CA GLN A 358 -4.36 12.38 -20.37
C GLN A 358 -4.62 13.19 -21.66
N ARG A 359 -5.43 12.65 -22.59
CA ARG A 359 -5.86 13.39 -23.79
C ARG A 359 -6.69 14.63 -23.47
N LYS A 360 -7.39 14.65 -22.32
CA LYS A 360 -8.10 15.81 -21.78
C LYS A 360 -7.20 16.77 -20.99
N GLY A 361 -5.89 16.51 -20.92
CA GLY A 361 -4.90 17.36 -20.27
C GLY A 361 -4.66 17.09 -18.79
N ALA A 362 -5.16 15.98 -18.24
CA ALA A 362 -4.85 15.60 -16.86
C ALA A 362 -3.42 15.04 -16.74
N SER A 363 -2.65 15.53 -15.77
CA SER A 363 -1.26 15.10 -15.55
C SER A 363 -1.22 13.71 -14.92
N LEU A 364 -0.30 12.84 -15.38
CA LEU A 364 -0.15 11.48 -14.85
C LEU A 364 0.27 11.48 -13.37
N GLY A 365 1.07 12.48 -12.96
CA GLY A 365 1.52 12.63 -11.57
C GLY A 365 0.40 12.92 -10.57
N GLN A 366 -0.78 13.33 -11.05
CA GLN A 366 -1.99 13.58 -10.26
C GLN A 366 -3.00 12.43 -10.32
N MET A 367 -2.60 11.28 -10.85
CA MET A 367 -3.42 10.07 -10.90
C MET A 367 -2.84 8.98 -10.00
N ALA A 368 -3.72 8.22 -9.34
CA ALA A 368 -3.32 7.05 -8.57
C ALA A 368 -4.28 5.88 -8.69
N VAL A 369 -3.72 4.67 -8.68
CA VAL A 369 -4.45 3.41 -8.55
C VAL A 369 -4.17 2.85 -7.16
N LEU A 370 -5.21 2.72 -6.34
CA LEU A 370 -5.10 2.33 -4.94
C LEU A 370 -5.71 0.94 -4.71
N VAL A 371 -4.86 -0.05 -4.48
CA VAL A 371 -5.25 -1.45 -4.28
C VAL A 371 -5.34 -1.81 -2.79
N ARG A 372 -6.12 -2.84 -2.42
CA ARG A 372 -6.18 -3.32 -1.04
C ARG A 372 -4.94 -4.11 -0.64
N ALA A 373 -4.39 -4.90 -1.56
CA ALA A 373 -3.25 -5.77 -1.34
C ALA A 373 -2.22 -5.66 -2.49
N GLY A 374 -0.94 -5.84 -2.15
CA GLY A 374 0.16 -5.67 -3.10
C GLY A 374 0.15 -6.64 -4.27
N PHE A 375 -0.52 -7.80 -4.17
CA PHE A 375 -0.63 -8.73 -5.29
C PHE A 375 -1.44 -8.15 -6.46
N GLN A 376 -2.42 -7.28 -6.17
CA GLN A 376 -3.29 -6.66 -7.18
C GLN A 376 -2.58 -5.60 -8.03
N THR A 377 -1.37 -5.14 -7.65
CA THR A 377 -0.68 -4.13 -8.46
C THR A 377 -0.31 -4.68 -9.82
N ARG A 378 -0.06 -5.99 -9.90
CA ARG A 378 0.56 -6.62 -11.04
C ARG A 378 -0.23 -6.45 -12.34
N GLU A 379 -1.53 -6.71 -12.31
CA GLU A 379 -2.40 -6.61 -13.49
C GLU A 379 -2.38 -5.19 -14.08
N PHE A 380 -2.30 -4.17 -13.21
CA PHE A 380 -2.13 -2.78 -13.63
C PHE A 380 -0.71 -2.50 -14.16
N GLU A 381 0.33 -3.04 -13.51
CA GLU A 381 1.71 -2.90 -14.00
C GLU A 381 1.84 -3.46 -15.42
N GLU A 382 1.38 -4.70 -15.66
CA GLU A 382 1.43 -5.36 -16.97
C GLU A 382 0.66 -4.56 -18.03
N ARG A 383 -0.52 -4.04 -17.67
CA ARG A 383 -1.29 -3.21 -18.60
C ARG A 383 -0.60 -1.88 -18.91
N PHE A 384 -0.06 -1.19 -17.91
CA PHE A 384 0.64 0.08 -18.10
C PHE A 384 1.90 -0.10 -18.95
N ILE A 385 2.63 -1.19 -18.71
CA ILE A 385 3.77 -1.60 -19.53
C ILE A 385 3.35 -1.81 -20.99
N THR A 386 2.29 -2.56 -21.23
CA THR A 386 1.77 -2.84 -22.59
C THR A 386 1.35 -1.56 -23.33
N LEU A 387 0.79 -0.58 -22.60
CA LEU A 387 0.41 0.73 -23.16
C LEU A 387 1.59 1.71 -23.27
N GLY A 388 2.75 1.38 -22.71
CA GLY A 388 3.87 2.34 -22.57
C GLY A 388 3.57 3.50 -21.62
N LEU A 389 2.62 3.33 -20.68
CA LEU A 389 2.26 4.32 -19.68
C LEU A 389 3.31 4.37 -18.55
N PRO A 390 3.96 5.52 -18.29
CA PRO A 390 4.91 5.67 -17.19
C PRO A 390 4.21 5.52 -15.83
N TYR A 391 4.70 4.61 -14.99
CA TYR A 391 4.14 4.34 -13.67
C TYR A 391 5.22 4.17 -12.59
N ARG A 392 4.82 4.35 -11.33
CA ARG A 392 5.67 4.06 -10.16
C ARG A 392 4.90 3.26 -9.12
N VAL A 393 5.58 2.34 -8.45
CA VAL A 393 5.03 1.56 -7.33
C VAL A 393 5.51 2.16 -6.02
N VAL A 394 4.59 2.53 -5.12
CA VAL A 394 4.91 3.07 -3.79
C VAL A 394 4.68 1.99 -2.74
N GLY A 395 5.73 1.65 -1.99
CA GLY A 395 5.68 0.65 -0.91
C GLY A 395 6.33 -0.70 -1.23
N GLY A 396 6.99 -0.84 -2.37
CA GLY A 396 7.78 -2.02 -2.74
C GLY A 396 8.50 -1.82 -4.09
N PRO A 397 9.45 -2.70 -4.44
CA PRO A 397 10.07 -2.67 -5.77
C PRO A 397 9.03 -3.03 -6.85
N ARG A 398 9.22 -2.49 -8.07
CA ARG A 398 8.40 -2.87 -9.24
C ARG A 398 8.50 -4.37 -9.51
N PHE A 399 7.55 -4.95 -10.24
CA PHE A 399 7.54 -6.40 -10.50
C PHE A 399 8.90 -6.95 -10.97
N TYR A 400 9.51 -6.36 -12.00
CA TYR A 400 10.83 -6.77 -12.52
C TYR A 400 12.03 -6.42 -11.62
N GLU A 401 11.81 -5.59 -10.59
CA GLU A 401 12.86 -5.21 -9.63
C GLU A 401 12.87 -6.11 -8.38
N ARG A 402 11.82 -6.92 -8.18
CA ARG A 402 11.74 -7.89 -7.08
C ARG A 402 12.90 -8.87 -7.14
N GLN A 403 13.41 -9.27 -5.97
CA GLN A 403 14.63 -10.08 -5.88
C GLN A 403 14.51 -11.37 -6.69
N GLU A 404 13.41 -12.10 -6.50
CA GLU A 404 13.13 -13.36 -7.15
C GLU A 404 13.00 -13.26 -8.66
N ILE A 405 12.41 -12.16 -9.13
CA ILE A 405 12.28 -11.87 -10.55
C ILE A 405 13.63 -11.48 -11.16
N ARG A 406 14.42 -10.64 -10.49
CA ARG A 406 15.75 -10.25 -10.95
C ARG A 406 16.72 -11.43 -11.03
N ASP A 407 16.64 -12.37 -10.09
CA ASP A 407 17.44 -13.59 -10.12
C ASP A 407 17.01 -14.49 -11.30
N ALA A 408 15.71 -14.69 -11.50
CA ALA A 408 15.18 -15.45 -12.63
C ALA A 408 15.56 -14.82 -13.97
N LEU A 409 15.42 -13.50 -14.11
CA LEU A 409 15.85 -12.75 -15.29
C LEU A 409 17.36 -12.87 -15.52
N ALA A 410 18.18 -12.90 -14.46
CA ALA A 410 19.62 -13.09 -14.61
C ALA A 410 19.97 -14.49 -15.15
N TYR A 411 19.26 -15.55 -14.73
CA TYR A 411 19.39 -16.87 -15.35
C TYR A 411 19.09 -16.84 -16.86
N LEU A 412 17.98 -16.21 -17.24
CA LEU A 412 17.55 -16.10 -18.63
C LEU A 412 18.49 -15.21 -19.46
N ARG A 413 19.06 -14.17 -18.86
CA ARG A 413 20.07 -13.30 -19.51
C ARG A 413 21.37 -14.05 -19.78
N VAL A 414 21.90 -14.82 -18.84
CA VAL A 414 23.12 -15.64 -19.05
C VAL A 414 22.90 -16.72 -20.13
N LEU A 415 21.66 -17.20 -20.24
CA LEU A 415 21.28 -18.18 -21.25
C LEU A 415 21.42 -17.61 -22.68
N ILE A 416 20.90 -16.39 -22.90
CA ILE A 416 20.93 -15.67 -24.19
C ILE A 416 22.29 -15.01 -24.44
N SER A 417 22.86 -14.35 -23.43
CA SER A 417 24.13 -13.64 -23.47
C SER A 417 25.10 -14.21 -22.44
N PRO A 418 25.98 -15.16 -22.85
CA PRO A 418 26.97 -15.75 -21.95
C PRO A 418 28.00 -14.73 -21.45
N GLU A 419 28.13 -13.60 -22.13
CA GLU A 419 29.08 -12.52 -21.82
C GLU A 419 28.57 -11.59 -20.71
N ASP A 420 27.35 -11.83 -20.21
CA ASP A 420 26.73 -11.03 -19.15
C ASP A 420 27.27 -11.38 -17.76
N ASP A 421 28.49 -10.90 -17.49
CA ASP A 421 29.22 -11.17 -16.25
C ASP A 421 28.45 -10.70 -15.00
N LEU A 422 27.68 -9.61 -15.11
CA LEU A 422 26.87 -9.08 -14.01
C LEU A 422 25.69 -9.99 -13.67
N ALA A 423 25.02 -10.54 -14.68
CA ALA A 423 23.95 -11.52 -14.48
C ALA A 423 24.53 -12.82 -13.90
N PHE A 424 25.68 -13.28 -14.40
CA PHE A 424 26.33 -14.48 -13.88
C PHE A 424 26.79 -14.33 -12.42
N GLU A 425 27.42 -13.21 -12.06
CA GLU A 425 27.82 -12.92 -10.67
C GLU A 425 26.62 -12.99 -9.71
N ARG A 426 25.47 -12.45 -10.13
CA ARG A 426 24.25 -12.46 -9.33
C ARG A 426 23.77 -13.88 -8.98
N ILE A 427 23.85 -14.80 -9.94
CA ILE A 427 23.21 -16.12 -9.84
C ILE A 427 24.19 -17.26 -9.55
N VAL A 428 25.51 -17.06 -9.67
CA VAL A 428 26.52 -18.11 -9.49
C VAL A 428 26.37 -18.84 -8.14
N ASN A 429 25.99 -18.13 -7.08
CA ASN A 429 25.77 -18.69 -5.74
C ASN A 429 24.32 -18.58 -5.24
N VAL A 430 23.36 -18.44 -6.16
CA VAL A 430 21.93 -18.38 -5.84
C VAL A 430 21.18 -19.45 -6.65
N PRO A 431 20.64 -20.51 -6.05
CA PRO A 431 20.68 -20.86 -4.63
C PRO A 431 22.09 -21.12 -4.09
N LYS A 432 22.23 -21.17 -2.76
CA LYS A 432 23.54 -21.34 -2.10
C LYS A 432 24.23 -22.63 -2.57
N ARG A 433 25.31 -22.45 -3.33
CA ARG A 433 26.14 -23.50 -3.92
C ARG A 433 27.48 -23.68 -3.19
N GLY A 434 27.71 -22.89 -2.14
CA GLY A 434 28.95 -22.91 -1.36
C GLY A 434 30.08 -22.13 -2.02
N ILE A 435 29.80 -21.35 -3.06
CA ILE A 435 30.76 -20.50 -3.77
C ILE A 435 30.91 -19.20 -2.97
N GLY A 436 32.08 -19.03 -2.33
CA GLY A 436 32.38 -17.85 -1.52
C GLY A 436 33.00 -16.70 -2.33
N ALA A 437 33.12 -15.52 -1.70
CA ALA A 437 33.70 -14.32 -2.32
C ALA A 437 35.13 -14.55 -2.86
N ALA A 438 35.94 -15.37 -2.19
CA ALA A 438 37.30 -15.70 -2.65
C ALA A 438 37.29 -16.43 -4.01
N THR A 439 36.37 -17.38 -4.20
CA THR A 439 36.22 -18.11 -5.47
C THR A 439 35.78 -17.16 -6.58
N ILE A 440 34.82 -16.27 -6.29
CA ILE A 440 34.35 -15.26 -7.26
C ILE A 440 35.50 -14.33 -7.68
N GLN A 441 36.35 -13.90 -6.75
CA GLN A 441 37.55 -13.11 -7.06
C GLN A 441 38.53 -13.87 -7.95
N GLN A 442 38.74 -15.17 -7.71
CA GLN A 442 39.58 -16.00 -8.59
C GLN A 442 39.02 -16.07 -10.02
N LEU A 443 37.69 -16.20 -10.17
CA LEU A 443 37.04 -16.16 -11.49
C LEU A 443 37.32 -14.84 -12.21
N TYR A 444 37.20 -13.69 -11.53
CA TYR A 444 37.51 -12.38 -12.11
C TYR A 444 38.97 -12.22 -12.51
N VAL A 445 39.90 -12.71 -11.69
CA VAL A 445 41.34 -12.66 -12.01
C VAL A 445 41.63 -13.49 -13.26
N ALA A 446 41.04 -14.70 -13.36
CA ALA A 446 41.20 -15.53 -14.55
C ALA A 446 40.55 -14.91 -15.79
N ALA A 447 39.33 -14.39 -15.68
CA ALA A 447 38.62 -13.71 -16.77
C ALA A 447 39.46 -12.55 -17.34
N ARG A 448 40.04 -11.72 -16.47
CA ARG A 448 40.94 -10.62 -16.87
C ARG A 448 42.25 -11.09 -17.49
N THR A 449 42.83 -12.16 -16.95
CA THR A 449 44.13 -12.69 -17.43
C THR A 449 43.99 -13.33 -18.80
N LEU A 450 42.89 -14.05 -19.02
CA LEU A 450 42.59 -14.76 -20.25
C LEU A 450 41.86 -13.88 -21.29
N ASN A 451 41.40 -12.70 -20.87
CA ASN A 451 40.58 -11.79 -21.68
C ASN A 451 39.32 -12.46 -22.26
N VAL A 452 38.60 -13.16 -21.38
CA VAL A 452 37.35 -13.87 -21.69
C VAL A 452 36.27 -13.51 -20.66
N PRO A 453 34.97 -13.69 -20.97
CA PRO A 453 33.90 -13.53 -19.98
C PRO A 453 34.07 -14.43 -18.75
N VAL A 454 33.48 -14.04 -17.63
CA VAL A 454 33.55 -14.77 -16.36
C VAL A 454 32.93 -16.17 -16.47
N THR A 455 31.92 -16.35 -17.33
CA THR A 455 31.33 -17.67 -17.60
C THR A 455 32.32 -18.63 -18.26
N GLU A 456 33.09 -18.16 -19.23
CA GLU A 456 34.13 -18.93 -19.90
C GLU A 456 35.32 -19.18 -18.96
N ALA A 457 35.73 -18.18 -18.19
CA ALA A 457 36.74 -18.33 -17.15
C ALA A 457 36.32 -19.37 -16.09
N ALA A 458 35.03 -19.41 -15.71
CA ALA A 458 34.49 -20.39 -14.79
C ALA A 458 34.55 -21.81 -15.36
N TRP A 459 34.25 -21.98 -16.66
CA TRP A 459 34.40 -23.27 -17.34
C TRP A 459 35.87 -23.72 -17.36
N GLN A 460 36.77 -22.86 -17.82
CA GLN A 460 38.20 -23.19 -17.91
C GLN A 460 38.81 -23.48 -16.54
N LEU A 461 38.56 -22.65 -15.54
CA LEU A 461 39.04 -22.89 -14.17
C LEU A 461 38.45 -24.17 -13.58
N SER A 462 37.22 -24.55 -13.92
CA SER A 462 36.66 -25.82 -13.48
C SER A 462 37.36 -27.06 -14.08
N GLN A 463 38.15 -26.90 -15.14
CA GLN A 463 38.99 -27.96 -15.70
C GLN A 463 40.41 -27.99 -15.11
N THR A 464 40.76 -27.04 -14.24
CA THR A 464 42.10 -26.93 -13.63
C THR A 464 42.12 -27.37 -12.16
N ASP A 465 43.34 -27.48 -11.60
CA ASP A 465 43.55 -27.76 -10.18
C ASP A 465 43.58 -26.52 -9.27
N GLU A 466 43.33 -25.32 -9.82
CA GLU A 466 43.39 -24.05 -9.07
C GLU A 466 42.23 -23.87 -8.08
N LEU A 467 41.11 -24.53 -8.34
CA LEU A 467 39.92 -24.52 -7.48
C LEU A 467 39.85 -25.76 -6.60
N LYS A 468 39.34 -25.58 -5.38
CA LYS A 468 39.03 -26.69 -4.45
C LYS A 468 38.05 -27.69 -5.12
N PRO A 469 38.18 -29.01 -4.87
CA PRO A 469 37.40 -30.04 -5.58
C PRO A 469 35.89 -29.82 -5.57
N LYS A 470 35.32 -29.39 -4.42
CA LYS A 470 33.89 -29.09 -4.29
C LYS A 470 33.45 -27.91 -5.17
N MET A 471 34.25 -26.85 -5.24
CA MET A 471 33.92 -25.67 -6.05
C MET A 471 34.03 -25.98 -7.54
N ARG A 472 35.03 -26.78 -7.90
CA ARG A 472 35.27 -27.26 -9.25
C ARG A 472 34.07 -28.05 -9.79
N SER A 473 33.60 -29.06 -9.03
CA SER A 473 32.46 -29.87 -9.44
C SER A 473 31.17 -29.05 -9.54
N THR A 474 30.95 -28.12 -8.60
CA THR A 474 29.78 -27.24 -8.60
C THR A 474 29.76 -26.29 -9.80
N LEU A 475 30.89 -25.65 -10.14
CA LEU A 475 30.98 -24.77 -11.30
C LEU A 475 30.88 -25.55 -12.62
N SER A 476 31.56 -26.69 -12.72
CA SER A 476 31.47 -27.55 -13.91
C SER A 476 30.04 -28.03 -14.15
N GLY A 477 29.31 -28.43 -13.11
CA GLY A 477 27.90 -28.83 -13.24
C GLY A 477 27.02 -27.68 -13.72
N LEU A 478 27.13 -26.51 -13.08
CA LEU A 478 26.36 -25.33 -13.47
C LEU A 478 26.62 -24.92 -14.93
N MET A 479 27.88 -24.98 -15.39
CA MET A 479 28.21 -24.63 -16.77
C MET A 479 27.71 -25.65 -17.79
N GLN A 480 27.70 -26.94 -17.45
CA GLN A 480 27.10 -27.98 -18.28
C GLN A 480 25.59 -27.78 -18.42
N ASP A 481 24.90 -27.39 -17.35
CA ASP A 481 23.48 -27.06 -17.40
C ASP A 481 23.21 -25.87 -18.33
N PHE A 482 23.99 -24.79 -18.22
CA PHE A 482 23.86 -23.66 -19.15
C PHE A 482 24.11 -24.03 -20.61
N PHE A 483 25.10 -24.88 -20.89
CA PHE A 483 25.35 -25.37 -22.24
C PHE A 483 24.15 -26.18 -22.78
N ARG A 484 23.59 -27.06 -21.94
CA ARG A 484 22.41 -27.86 -22.28
C ARG A 484 21.17 -26.98 -22.52
N TRP A 485 20.86 -26.08 -21.61
CA TRP A 485 19.72 -25.16 -21.74
C TRP A 485 19.82 -24.30 -22.99
N ARG A 486 21.03 -23.83 -23.35
CA ARG A 486 21.23 -23.01 -24.56
C ARG A 486 20.90 -23.78 -25.83
N GLY A 487 21.19 -25.08 -25.87
CA GLY A 487 20.83 -25.95 -26.98
C GLY A 487 19.31 -26.20 -27.13
N LEU A 488 18.49 -25.77 -26.17
CA LEU A 488 17.04 -25.93 -26.17
C LEU A 488 16.26 -24.66 -26.58
N ILE A 489 16.92 -23.49 -26.68
CA ILE A 489 16.28 -22.19 -26.96
C ILE A 489 15.38 -22.26 -28.20
N ASP A 490 15.87 -22.84 -29.30
CA ASP A 490 15.12 -22.93 -30.57
C ASP A 490 14.30 -24.23 -30.70
N ARG A 491 14.23 -25.05 -29.64
CA ARG A 491 13.63 -26.39 -29.69
C ARG A 491 12.35 -26.52 -28.88
N ILE A 492 12.19 -25.71 -27.84
CA ILE A 492 11.02 -25.72 -26.96
C ILE A 492 10.51 -24.29 -26.75
N PRO A 493 9.23 -24.11 -26.38
CA PRO A 493 8.71 -22.79 -26.01
C PRO A 493 9.53 -22.14 -24.90
N HIS A 494 9.73 -20.83 -24.98
CA HIS A 494 10.54 -20.07 -24.00
C HIS A 494 9.95 -20.10 -22.59
N THR A 495 8.64 -20.27 -22.45
CA THR A 495 7.97 -20.47 -21.14
C THR A 495 8.36 -21.80 -20.50
N GLU A 496 8.35 -22.89 -21.26
CA GLU A 496 8.80 -24.21 -20.81
C GLU A 496 10.29 -24.22 -20.48
N LEU A 497 11.11 -23.56 -21.31
CA LEU A 497 12.54 -23.41 -21.06
C LEU A 497 12.83 -22.64 -19.77
N ALA A 498 12.12 -21.54 -19.52
CA ALA A 498 12.28 -20.78 -18.29
C ALA A 498 11.90 -21.60 -17.05
N GLN A 499 10.79 -22.34 -17.12
CA GLN A 499 10.39 -23.24 -16.03
C GLN A 499 11.46 -24.31 -15.76
N MET A 500 11.98 -24.95 -16.82
CA MET A 500 13.05 -25.93 -16.72
C MET A 500 14.31 -25.35 -16.06
N VAL A 501 14.74 -24.16 -16.48
CA VAL A 501 15.93 -23.49 -15.91
C VAL A 501 15.73 -23.19 -14.42
N LEU A 502 14.56 -22.68 -14.01
CA LEU A 502 14.28 -22.35 -12.61
C LEU A 502 14.19 -23.60 -11.71
N ASP A 503 13.63 -24.68 -12.22
CA ASP A 503 13.50 -25.94 -11.48
C ASP A 503 14.85 -26.68 -11.37
N GLU A 504 15.55 -26.86 -12.49
CA GLU A 504 16.81 -27.62 -12.55
C GLU A 504 17.99 -26.87 -11.91
N SER A 505 18.00 -25.53 -11.94
CA SER A 505 18.97 -24.72 -11.19
C SER A 505 18.80 -24.85 -9.67
N GLY A 506 17.66 -25.40 -9.21
CA GLY A 506 17.25 -25.48 -7.82
C GLY A 506 16.60 -24.20 -7.29
N TYR A 507 16.39 -23.19 -8.13
CA TYR A 507 15.86 -21.88 -7.72
C TYR A 507 14.41 -21.97 -7.22
N THR A 508 13.54 -22.69 -7.93
CA THR A 508 12.17 -22.95 -7.48
C THR A 508 12.17 -23.70 -6.15
N ARG A 509 13.02 -24.72 -6.03
CA ARG A 509 13.14 -25.54 -4.81
C ARG A 509 13.61 -24.71 -3.60
N MET A 510 14.54 -23.78 -3.80
CA MET A 510 15.01 -22.86 -2.75
C MET A 510 13.84 -22.09 -2.12
N TRP A 511 12.92 -21.59 -2.94
CA TRP A 511 11.73 -20.88 -2.45
C TRP A 511 10.65 -21.81 -1.89
N GLN A 512 10.52 -23.04 -2.40
CA GLN A 512 9.62 -24.06 -1.82
C GLN A 512 10.06 -24.51 -0.42
N GLU A 513 11.37 -24.60 -0.18
CA GLU A 513 11.92 -24.96 1.12
C GLU A 513 12.00 -23.77 2.08
N ASP A 514 11.84 -22.54 1.57
CA ASP A 514 11.79 -21.31 2.36
C ASP A 514 10.46 -21.22 3.14
N LYS A 515 10.58 -21.01 4.44
CA LYS A 515 9.44 -20.94 5.39
C LYS A 515 9.07 -19.50 5.77
N THR A 516 9.68 -18.52 5.12
CA THR A 516 9.31 -17.12 5.32
C THR A 516 7.89 -16.86 4.79
N PRO A 517 7.11 -15.96 5.43
CA PRO A 517 5.76 -15.64 4.96
C PRO A 517 5.70 -15.10 3.53
N GLU A 518 6.81 -14.59 3.02
CA GLU A 518 6.94 -14.06 1.66
C GLU A 518 7.19 -15.15 0.62
N ALA A 519 7.69 -16.33 1.03
CA ALA A 519 8.10 -17.39 0.10
C ALA A 519 6.95 -17.89 -0.81
N PRO A 520 5.71 -18.10 -0.31
CA PRO A 520 4.59 -18.40 -1.19
C PRO A 520 4.36 -17.32 -2.25
N GLY A 521 4.43 -16.05 -1.86
CA GLY A 521 4.30 -14.92 -2.77
C GLY A 521 5.45 -14.82 -3.79
N ARG A 522 6.68 -15.20 -3.41
CA ARG A 522 7.82 -15.25 -4.35
C ARG A 522 7.66 -16.38 -5.37
N LEU A 523 7.15 -17.54 -4.96
CA LEU A 523 6.82 -18.64 -5.88
C LEU A 523 5.69 -18.27 -6.83
N GLU A 524 4.68 -17.56 -6.33
CA GLU A 524 3.64 -16.97 -7.17
C GLU A 524 4.27 -16.02 -8.18
N ASN A 525 5.09 -15.05 -7.74
CA ASN A 525 5.79 -14.13 -8.63
C ASN A 525 6.58 -14.85 -9.75
N LEU A 526 7.25 -15.98 -9.46
CA LEU A 526 7.95 -16.77 -10.47
C LEU A 526 7.03 -17.48 -11.46
N LYS A 527 5.92 -18.07 -11.00
CA LYS A 527 4.90 -18.64 -11.90
C LYS A 527 4.33 -17.55 -12.81
N GLU A 528 4.16 -16.37 -12.25
CA GLU A 528 3.62 -15.23 -12.94
C GLU A 528 4.60 -14.62 -13.94
N LEU A 529 5.90 -14.64 -13.68
CA LEU A 529 6.93 -14.36 -14.68
C LEU A 529 6.78 -15.29 -15.89
N ILE A 530 6.58 -16.59 -15.67
CA ILE A 530 6.39 -17.58 -16.75
C ILE A 530 5.10 -17.28 -17.53
N ASN A 531 4.01 -16.91 -16.86
CA ASN A 531 2.77 -16.52 -17.53
C ASN A 531 2.98 -15.26 -18.39
N ALA A 532 3.63 -14.22 -17.84
CA ALA A 532 3.90 -12.97 -18.55
C ALA A 532 4.80 -13.18 -19.78
N MET A 533 5.73 -14.14 -19.72
CA MET A 533 6.54 -14.53 -20.87
C MET A 533 5.68 -15.11 -22.02
N GLY A 534 4.53 -15.72 -21.73
CA GLY A 534 3.65 -16.34 -22.73
C GLY A 534 3.07 -15.38 -23.77
N GLU A 535 2.99 -14.08 -23.46
CA GLU A 535 2.52 -13.04 -24.38
C GLU A 535 3.55 -12.66 -25.47
N PHE A 536 4.79 -13.13 -25.33
CA PHE A 536 5.89 -12.82 -26.25
C PHE A 536 6.19 -14.02 -27.15
N GLU A 537 6.63 -13.75 -28.39
CA GLU A 537 6.94 -14.83 -29.36
C GLU A 537 8.20 -15.64 -28.99
N ASN A 538 9.18 -15.02 -28.34
CA ASN A 538 10.45 -15.64 -27.97
C ASN A 538 11.11 -14.98 -26.76
N LEU A 539 12.12 -15.66 -26.19
CA LEU A 539 12.84 -15.20 -24.99
C LEU A 539 13.57 -13.85 -25.19
N THR A 540 14.13 -13.62 -26.38
CA THR A 540 14.85 -12.39 -26.71
C THR A 540 13.92 -11.18 -26.69
N GLY A 541 12.76 -11.26 -27.36
CA GLY A 541 11.77 -10.18 -27.39
C GLY A 541 11.22 -9.84 -26.00
N PHE A 542 11.06 -10.85 -25.13
CA PHE A 542 10.71 -10.63 -23.73
C PHE A 542 11.80 -9.86 -22.97
N LEU A 543 13.07 -10.25 -23.09
CA LEU A 543 14.17 -9.59 -22.38
C LEU A 543 14.40 -8.14 -22.88
N GLU A 544 14.25 -7.89 -24.17
CA GLU A 544 14.29 -6.54 -24.75
C GLU A 544 13.21 -5.65 -24.16
N HIS A 545 11.98 -6.16 -24.08
CA HIS A 545 10.86 -5.47 -23.48
C HIS A 545 11.11 -5.14 -22.00
N VAL A 546 11.59 -6.10 -21.20
CA VAL A 546 11.94 -5.87 -19.79
C VAL A 546 13.00 -4.78 -19.64
N SER A 547 14.03 -4.77 -20.50
CA SER A 547 15.09 -3.75 -20.47
C SER A 547 14.53 -2.34 -20.71
N LEU A 548 13.66 -2.18 -21.70
CA LEU A 548 13.01 -0.89 -22.02
C LEU A 548 12.13 -0.37 -20.87
N VAL A 549 11.38 -1.26 -20.21
CA VAL A 549 10.55 -0.92 -19.05
C VAL A 549 11.40 -0.47 -17.86
N MET A 550 12.58 -1.08 -17.68
CA MET A 550 13.49 -0.70 -16.60
C MET A 550 14.17 0.66 -16.87
N GLU A 551 14.55 0.96 -18.12
CA GLU A 551 15.19 2.22 -18.51
C GLU A 551 14.25 3.44 -18.46
N ASN A 552 13.00 3.31 -18.93
CA ASN A 552 12.02 4.40 -18.96
C ASN A 552 11.67 4.99 -17.58
N ALA A 553 11.94 4.26 -16.50
CA ALA A 553 11.70 4.74 -15.14
C ALA A 553 12.88 5.44 -14.47
N ALA A 554 14.09 5.36 -15.05
CA ALA A 554 15.26 6.07 -14.53
C ALA A 554 15.27 7.56 -14.90
N GLY A 555 14.40 8.00 -15.82
CA GLY A 555 14.17 9.41 -16.13
C GLY A 555 13.40 10.10 -15.01
N ALA A 556 14.10 10.85 -14.15
CA ALA A 556 13.53 11.54 -12.99
C ALA A 556 12.54 12.68 -13.32
N ASP A 557 12.30 12.97 -14.60
CA ASP A 557 11.54 14.13 -15.08
C ASP A 557 10.26 13.75 -15.86
N VAL A 558 9.90 12.47 -15.90
CA VAL A 558 8.66 12.00 -16.57
C VAL A 558 7.54 11.89 -15.53
N GLU A 559 6.40 12.51 -15.81
CA GLU A 559 5.19 12.35 -14.98
C GLU A 559 4.74 10.88 -15.00
N GLN A 560 4.47 10.31 -13.82
CA GLN A 560 4.15 8.90 -13.66
C GLN A 560 2.87 8.71 -12.84
N ILE A 561 2.02 7.77 -13.26
CA ILE A 561 0.86 7.34 -12.46
C ILE A 561 1.36 6.57 -11.23
N SER A 562 0.71 6.81 -10.08
CA SER A 562 1.13 6.20 -8.82
C SER A 562 0.31 4.94 -8.51
N LEU A 563 0.96 3.80 -8.35
CA LEU A 563 0.35 2.53 -7.98
C LEU A 563 0.75 2.17 -6.54
N MET A 564 -0.21 2.04 -5.64
CA MET A 564 0.08 1.81 -4.22
C MET A 564 -1.07 1.16 -3.47
N THR A 565 -0.81 0.72 -2.24
CA THR A 565 -1.89 0.21 -1.38
C THR A 565 -2.71 1.35 -0.78
N LEU A 566 -3.97 1.09 -0.44
CA LEU A 566 -4.83 2.02 0.31
C LEU A 566 -4.15 2.55 1.59
N HIS A 567 -3.43 1.67 2.30
CA HIS A 567 -2.65 2.05 3.48
C HIS A 567 -1.49 3.01 3.15
N GLY A 568 -0.79 2.76 2.02
CA GLY A 568 0.29 3.61 1.54
C GLY A 568 -0.16 4.98 1.06
N ALA A 569 -1.43 5.12 0.70
CA ALA A 569 -2.03 6.37 0.24
C ALA A 569 -2.42 7.33 1.39
N LYS A 570 -2.39 6.87 2.66
CA LYS A 570 -2.74 7.73 3.79
C LYS A 570 -1.86 8.98 3.83
N GLY A 571 -2.51 10.14 3.93
CA GLY A 571 -1.84 11.45 3.91
C GLY A 571 -1.57 12.01 2.50
N LEU A 572 -1.69 11.23 1.44
CA LEU A 572 -1.59 11.69 0.06
C LEU A 572 -2.95 12.19 -0.48
N GLU A 573 -2.91 12.81 -1.66
CA GLU A 573 -4.07 13.29 -2.42
C GLU A 573 -3.75 13.32 -3.91
N PHE A 574 -4.74 13.05 -4.74
CA PHE A 574 -4.62 12.96 -6.21
C PHE A 574 -5.87 13.58 -6.85
N ASP A 575 -5.73 14.19 -8.02
CA ASP A 575 -6.90 14.71 -8.76
C ASP A 575 -7.82 13.58 -9.19
N VAL A 576 -7.23 12.44 -9.60
CA VAL A 576 -7.95 11.25 -10.03
C VAL A 576 -7.50 10.04 -9.23
N VAL A 577 -8.45 9.29 -8.69
CA VAL A 577 -8.19 8.05 -7.94
C VAL A 577 -9.01 6.91 -8.51
N PHE A 578 -8.33 5.80 -8.81
CA PHE A 578 -8.91 4.51 -9.18
C PHE A 578 -8.83 3.57 -7.97
N LEU A 579 -9.96 2.95 -7.64
CA LEU A 579 -10.17 2.06 -6.49
C LEU A 579 -10.64 0.69 -7.00
N PRO A 580 -9.72 -0.14 -7.55
CA PRO A 580 -10.06 -1.46 -8.07
C PRO A 580 -10.20 -2.53 -6.99
N GLY A 581 -10.84 -3.65 -7.37
CA GLY A 581 -10.97 -4.83 -6.51
C GLY A 581 -11.88 -4.63 -5.30
N TRP A 582 -12.97 -3.89 -5.47
CA TRP A 582 -14.04 -3.77 -4.47
C TRP A 582 -14.92 -5.01 -4.50
N GLU A 583 -14.36 -6.12 -4.01
CA GLU A 583 -14.95 -7.46 -4.04
C GLU A 583 -14.94 -8.08 -2.64
N GLU A 584 -15.98 -8.83 -2.27
CA GLU A 584 -15.98 -9.61 -1.04
C GLU A 584 -14.83 -10.62 -1.01
N GLY A 585 -14.12 -10.69 0.12
CA GLY A 585 -12.94 -11.53 0.30
C GLY A 585 -11.62 -10.86 -0.08
N VAL A 586 -11.66 -9.91 -1.02
CA VAL A 586 -10.52 -9.03 -1.36
C VAL A 586 -10.58 -7.74 -0.54
N PHE A 587 -11.66 -6.99 -0.68
CA PHE A 587 -11.95 -5.76 0.04
C PHE A 587 -13.45 -5.62 0.35
N PRO A 588 -13.92 -6.03 1.55
CA PRO A 588 -13.14 -6.32 2.75
C PRO A 588 -12.36 -7.64 2.69
N SER A 589 -11.17 -7.65 3.30
CA SER A 589 -10.32 -8.86 3.35
C SER A 589 -10.91 -9.94 4.26
N GLN A 590 -11.10 -11.17 3.72
CA GLN A 590 -11.66 -12.30 4.47
C GLN A 590 -10.89 -12.57 5.78
N ARG A 591 -9.55 -12.54 5.71
CA ARG A 591 -8.68 -12.76 6.87
C ARG A 591 -8.94 -11.75 8.01
N THR A 592 -9.21 -10.49 7.66
CA THR A 592 -9.45 -9.44 8.65
C THR A 592 -10.79 -9.64 9.35
N LEU A 593 -11.78 -10.12 8.61
CA LEU A 593 -13.09 -10.50 9.14
C LEU A 593 -12.99 -11.71 10.08
N ASP A 594 -12.22 -12.72 9.71
CA ASP A 594 -12.03 -13.93 10.53
C ASP A 594 -11.28 -13.65 11.84
N GLU A 595 -10.26 -12.78 11.80
CA GLU A 595 -9.42 -12.46 12.97
C GLU A 595 -10.10 -11.50 13.96
N ASN A 596 -10.81 -10.48 13.47
CA ASN A 596 -11.28 -9.35 14.29
C ASN A 596 -12.80 -9.14 14.25
N GLY A 597 -13.55 -9.97 13.50
CA GLY A 597 -15.00 -9.89 13.39
C GLY A 597 -15.49 -8.50 12.98
N ILE A 598 -16.42 -7.95 13.77
CA ILE A 598 -17.03 -6.63 13.53
C ILE A 598 -15.98 -5.51 13.56
N ALA A 599 -15.04 -5.55 14.50
CA ALA A 599 -13.98 -4.53 14.59
C ALA A 599 -13.08 -4.53 13.35
N GLY A 600 -12.81 -5.73 12.79
CA GLY A 600 -12.10 -5.88 11.53
C GLY A 600 -12.85 -5.28 10.35
N LEU A 601 -14.16 -5.50 10.28
CA LEU A 601 -15.01 -4.91 9.25
C LEU A 601 -15.03 -3.37 9.34
N GLU A 602 -15.16 -2.82 10.55
CA GLU A 602 -15.15 -1.36 10.75
C GLU A 602 -13.81 -0.73 10.35
N GLU A 603 -12.68 -1.43 10.58
CA GLU A 603 -11.35 -0.99 10.11
C GLU A 603 -11.24 -1.02 8.59
N GLU A 604 -11.71 -2.06 7.92
CA GLU A 604 -11.76 -2.12 6.44
C GLU A 604 -12.66 -1.00 5.88
N ARG A 605 -13.73 -0.64 6.59
CA ARG A 605 -14.61 0.47 6.21
C ARG A 605 -13.93 1.84 6.35
N ARG A 606 -13.14 2.05 7.41
CA ARG A 606 -12.26 3.23 7.53
C ARG A 606 -11.23 3.27 6.40
N LEU A 607 -10.72 2.11 5.98
CA LEU A 607 -9.81 2.03 4.84
C LEU A 607 -10.50 2.44 3.53
N ALA A 608 -11.77 2.07 3.32
CA ALA A 608 -12.56 2.48 2.17
C ALA A 608 -12.80 3.99 2.17
N TYR A 609 -13.18 4.54 3.33
CA TYR A 609 -13.29 5.97 3.56
C TYR A 609 -11.99 6.72 3.24
N VAL A 610 -10.83 6.20 3.71
CA VAL A 610 -9.52 6.78 3.39
C VAL A 610 -9.29 6.78 1.88
N GLY A 611 -9.58 5.67 1.20
CA GLY A 611 -9.46 5.51 -0.26
C GLY A 611 -10.24 6.55 -1.05
N ILE A 612 -11.55 6.68 -0.79
CA ILE A 612 -12.41 7.67 -1.47
C ILE A 612 -11.91 9.10 -1.20
N THR A 613 -11.57 9.43 0.04
CA THR A 613 -11.11 10.77 0.43
C THR A 613 -9.68 11.13 -0.04
N ARG A 614 -9.02 10.25 -0.81
CA ARG A 614 -7.79 10.59 -1.53
C ARG A 614 -8.06 11.36 -2.82
N GLY A 615 -9.24 11.19 -3.41
CA GLY A 615 -9.63 11.86 -4.65
C GLY A 615 -10.01 13.32 -4.42
N ARG A 616 -9.47 14.22 -5.24
CA ARG A 616 -9.83 15.64 -5.24
C ARG A 616 -10.97 15.94 -6.20
N GLN A 617 -10.91 15.41 -7.43
CA GLN A 617 -11.85 15.76 -8.50
C GLN A 617 -12.67 14.57 -8.99
N ARG A 618 -12.02 13.41 -9.22
CA ARG A 618 -12.66 12.21 -9.75
C ARG A 618 -12.27 10.96 -8.95
N VAL A 619 -13.25 10.12 -8.67
CA VAL A 619 -13.06 8.80 -8.05
C VAL A 619 -13.79 7.76 -8.87
N TYR A 620 -13.06 6.69 -9.18
CA TYR A 620 -13.52 5.53 -9.93
C TYR A 620 -13.40 4.31 -9.03
N ILE A 621 -14.48 3.57 -8.84
CA ILE A 621 -14.54 2.32 -8.09
C ILE A 621 -14.86 1.21 -9.07
N SER A 622 -14.12 0.10 -9.01
CA SER A 622 -14.37 -1.05 -9.85
C SER A 622 -14.34 -2.37 -9.08
N HIS A 623 -15.11 -3.32 -9.59
CA HIS A 623 -15.14 -4.70 -9.10
C HIS A 623 -15.19 -5.67 -10.28
N ALA A 624 -14.50 -6.80 -10.14
CA ALA A 624 -14.48 -7.88 -11.12
C ALA A 624 -15.37 -9.05 -10.67
N ALA A 625 -16.13 -9.65 -11.61
CA ALA A 625 -16.95 -10.83 -11.34
C ALA A 625 -16.11 -12.10 -11.13
N ASN A 626 -14.91 -12.15 -11.71
CA ASN A 626 -13.97 -13.27 -11.59
C ASN A 626 -12.56 -12.76 -11.35
N ARG A 627 -11.88 -13.28 -10.33
CA ARG A 627 -10.48 -12.93 -10.06
C ARG A 627 -9.64 -14.17 -9.85
N ARG A 628 -8.41 -14.13 -10.36
CA ARG A 628 -7.42 -15.15 -10.08
C ARG A 628 -6.72 -14.80 -8.76
N ILE A 629 -7.01 -15.56 -7.70
CA ILE A 629 -6.40 -15.39 -6.38
C ILE A 629 -5.52 -16.63 -6.12
N HIS A 630 -4.23 -16.43 -5.85
CA HIS A 630 -3.25 -17.52 -5.64
C HIS A 630 -3.25 -18.56 -6.78
N GLY A 631 -3.42 -18.09 -8.02
CA GLY A 631 -3.41 -18.92 -9.23
C GLY A 631 -4.71 -19.66 -9.55
N THR A 632 -5.73 -19.61 -8.67
CA THR A 632 -7.04 -20.24 -8.88
C THR A 632 -8.11 -19.20 -9.19
N TRP A 633 -9.00 -19.52 -10.13
CA TRP A 633 -10.15 -18.68 -10.45
C TRP A 633 -11.19 -18.75 -9.33
N ALA A 634 -11.55 -17.59 -8.80
CA ALA A 634 -12.62 -17.44 -7.84
C ALA A 634 -13.67 -16.46 -8.39
N THR A 635 -14.93 -16.88 -8.40
CA THR A 635 -16.05 -15.97 -8.61
C THR A 635 -16.14 -15.05 -7.41
N SER A 636 -16.15 -13.75 -7.68
CA SER A 636 -16.13 -12.70 -6.68
C SER A 636 -17.45 -11.95 -6.70
N ILE A 637 -18.00 -11.71 -5.52
CA ILE A 637 -19.22 -10.92 -5.33
C ILE A 637 -18.78 -9.46 -5.13
N PRO A 638 -19.50 -8.45 -5.66
CA PRO A 638 -19.22 -7.06 -5.36
C PRO A 638 -19.14 -6.84 -3.84
N SER A 639 -18.22 -5.98 -3.41
CA SER A 639 -18.05 -5.64 -2.00
C SER A 639 -19.33 -5.05 -1.43
N ARG A 640 -19.66 -5.39 -0.20
CA ARG A 640 -20.73 -4.71 0.56
C ARG A 640 -20.53 -3.19 0.62
N PHE A 641 -19.29 -2.70 0.53
CA PHE A 641 -19.01 -1.26 0.50
C PHE A 641 -19.58 -0.57 -0.74
N VAL A 642 -19.83 -1.32 -1.83
CA VAL A 642 -20.53 -0.79 -3.02
C VAL A 642 -22.02 -0.54 -2.72
N GLU A 643 -22.66 -1.42 -1.93
CA GLU A 643 -24.06 -1.27 -1.52
C GLU A 643 -24.25 -0.18 -0.45
N GLU A 644 -23.20 0.11 0.33
CA GLU A 644 -23.19 1.19 1.34
C GLU A 644 -23.05 2.60 0.72
N LEU A 645 -22.79 2.71 -0.60
CA LEU A 645 -22.65 4.00 -1.30
C LEU A 645 -24.03 4.63 -1.62
N PRO A 646 -24.25 5.92 -1.32
CA PRO A 646 -25.52 6.59 -1.65
C PRO A 646 -25.71 6.81 -3.16
N GLU A 647 -26.85 6.37 -3.71
CA GLU A 647 -27.21 6.49 -5.14
C GLU A 647 -27.17 7.95 -5.66
N GLU A 648 -27.40 8.93 -4.80
CA GLU A 648 -27.35 10.35 -5.15
C GLU A 648 -25.93 10.82 -5.53
N HIS A 649 -24.89 10.16 -5.01
CA HIS A 649 -23.49 10.54 -5.19
C HIS A 649 -22.71 9.65 -6.17
N ILE A 650 -23.32 8.55 -6.63
CA ILE A 650 -22.67 7.60 -7.52
C ILE A 650 -23.36 7.51 -8.89
N GLU A 651 -22.59 7.09 -9.88
CA GLU A 651 -23.05 6.69 -11.22
C GLU A 651 -22.57 5.26 -11.49
N THR A 652 -23.51 4.33 -11.67
CA THR A 652 -23.19 2.91 -11.89
C THR A 652 -23.21 2.56 -13.38
N GLU A 653 -22.09 2.11 -13.91
CA GLU A 653 -21.95 1.61 -15.28
C GLU A 653 -21.71 0.09 -15.23
N ASN A 654 -22.67 -0.72 -15.69
CA ASN A 654 -22.49 -2.18 -15.77
C ASN A 654 -22.26 -2.62 -17.22
N ASN A 655 -21.24 -3.45 -17.47
CA ASN A 655 -21.06 -4.06 -18.79
C ASN A 655 -22.25 -5.01 -19.09
N PRO A 656 -22.89 -4.96 -20.28
CA PRO A 656 -24.02 -5.83 -20.60
C PRO A 656 -23.63 -7.31 -20.44
N GLY A 657 -24.29 -8.03 -19.53
CA GLY A 657 -24.04 -9.45 -19.26
C GLY A 657 -23.56 -9.78 -17.84
N ILE A 658 -23.15 -8.78 -17.04
CA ILE A 658 -22.76 -8.99 -15.62
C ILE A 658 -23.95 -8.80 -14.67
N GLY A 659 -24.98 -8.06 -15.09
CA GLY A 659 -26.26 -7.94 -14.38
C GLY A 659 -27.20 -9.10 -14.69
N GLY A 660 -26.98 -10.26 -14.06
CA GLY A 660 -27.65 -11.51 -14.45
C GLY A 660 -28.08 -12.44 -13.32
N ALA A 661 -28.34 -11.93 -12.10
CA ALA A 661 -29.23 -12.53 -11.09
C ALA A 661 -29.24 -11.64 -9.83
N GLY A 662 -30.26 -10.79 -9.66
CA GLY A 662 -30.53 -10.17 -8.36
C GLY A 662 -30.85 -8.68 -8.30
N PHE A 663 -30.84 -7.94 -9.40
CA PHE A 663 -31.23 -6.52 -9.41
C PHE A 663 -32.34 -6.27 -10.44
N GLY A 664 -33.58 -6.26 -9.96
CA GLY A 664 -34.77 -6.03 -10.79
C GLY A 664 -36.07 -6.26 -10.02
N GLY A 665 -36.34 -5.44 -9.00
CA GLY A 665 -37.58 -5.47 -8.23
C GLY A 665 -38.33 -4.14 -8.34
N GLY A 666 -38.84 -3.83 -9.54
CA GLY A 666 -39.74 -2.71 -9.74
C GLY A 666 -41.00 -2.85 -8.89
N ARG A 667 -41.40 -1.74 -8.26
CA ARG A 667 -42.66 -1.56 -7.53
C ARG A 667 -43.84 -2.00 -8.41
N GLY A 668 -44.51 -3.07 -7.99
CA GLY A 668 -45.84 -3.48 -8.45
C GLY A 668 -46.74 -3.62 -7.23
N GLU A 669 -47.65 -2.66 -7.09
CA GLU A 669 -48.69 -2.56 -6.08
C GLU A 669 -49.69 -3.72 -6.19
N GLY A 670 -50.04 -4.33 -5.06
CA GLY A 670 -51.04 -5.41 -5.01
C GLY A 670 -51.11 -6.06 -3.62
N GLY A 671 -51.88 -5.45 -2.72
CA GLY A 671 -52.13 -5.99 -1.38
C GLY A 671 -52.97 -7.27 -1.39
N TYR A 672 -52.88 -8.06 -0.32
CA TYR A 672 -53.99 -8.66 0.42
C TYR A 672 -53.47 -9.49 1.61
N GLY A 673 -53.72 -8.97 2.82
CA GLY A 673 -54.24 -9.66 4.02
C GLY A 673 -53.66 -10.99 4.53
N GLY A 674 -53.33 -11.01 5.82
CA GLY A 674 -53.49 -12.21 6.66
C GLY A 674 -52.55 -12.27 7.86
N GLY A 675 -53.04 -11.88 9.03
CA GLY A 675 -52.32 -11.97 10.32
C GLY A 675 -52.45 -13.31 11.04
N TYR A 676 -52.22 -13.24 12.36
CA TYR A 676 -52.07 -14.30 13.40
C TYR A 676 -50.65 -14.86 13.51
N GLY A 677 -50.01 -14.95 14.68
CA GLY A 677 -50.42 -14.79 16.08
C GLY A 677 -49.28 -15.37 16.94
N GLY A 678 -49.07 -14.83 18.14
CA GLY A 678 -47.83 -14.99 18.91
C GLY A 678 -47.64 -16.30 19.69
N GLY A 679 -46.54 -16.39 20.43
CA GLY A 679 -46.30 -17.44 21.43
C GLY A 679 -44.84 -17.66 21.77
N TRP A 680 -44.44 -17.25 22.97
CA TRP A 680 -43.12 -17.36 23.57
C TRP A 680 -42.77 -18.79 24.02
N GLY A 681 -41.48 -19.17 24.00
CA GLY A 681 -40.99 -20.30 24.80
C GLY A 681 -39.69 -20.98 24.34
N ALA A 682 -38.57 -20.55 24.94
CA ALA A 682 -37.39 -21.31 25.37
C ALA A 682 -36.72 -22.38 24.47
N GLY A 683 -35.43 -22.17 24.19
CA GLY A 683 -34.38 -23.18 24.38
C GLY A 683 -33.90 -23.99 23.17
N GLY A 684 -32.64 -23.76 22.76
CA GLY A 684 -31.75 -24.82 22.28
C GLY A 684 -31.43 -24.87 20.77
N GLY A 685 -30.14 -24.70 20.46
CA GLY A 685 -29.42 -25.55 19.49
C GLY A 685 -29.61 -25.28 17.99
N PHE A 686 -28.80 -24.37 17.45
CA PHE A 686 -28.51 -24.32 16.01
C PHE A 686 -27.58 -25.50 15.64
N GLY A 687 -28.16 -26.62 15.18
CA GLY A 687 -27.38 -27.82 14.80
C GLY A 687 -28.01 -28.72 13.74
N ASP A 688 -29.25 -28.51 13.30
CA ASP A 688 -29.98 -29.52 12.50
C ASP A 688 -30.74 -28.97 11.28
N ARG A 689 -30.04 -28.21 10.41
CA ARG A 689 -30.57 -27.88 9.06
C ARG A 689 -29.63 -28.13 7.89
N PHE A 690 -28.46 -28.74 8.12
CA PHE A 690 -27.51 -29.07 7.04
C PHE A 690 -27.49 -30.55 6.62
N ASN A 691 -28.28 -31.42 7.24
CA ASN A 691 -28.21 -32.87 7.01
C ASN A 691 -29.42 -33.48 6.26
N ARG A 692 -30.21 -32.67 5.53
CA ARG A 692 -31.38 -33.14 4.74
C ARG A 692 -31.38 -32.77 3.26
N MET A 693 -30.24 -32.40 2.70
CA MET A 693 -30.10 -32.16 1.25
C MET A 693 -28.92 -32.90 0.62
N GLY A 694 -28.53 -34.05 1.20
CA GLY A 694 -27.46 -34.93 0.71
C GLY A 694 -27.90 -36.34 0.30
N GLN A 695 -29.19 -36.65 0.33
CA GLN A 695 -29.72 -37.96 -0.06
C GLN A 695 -30.89 -37.81 -1.04
N LYS A 696 -30.58 -37.42 -2.28
CA LYS A 696 -31.46 -37.62 -3.46
C LYS A 696 -30.75 -37.34 -4.79
N ALA A 697 -29.45 -37.63 -4.87
CA ALA A 697 -28.67 -37.57 -6.11
C ALA A 697 -27.96 -38.93 -6.34
N ALA A 698 -28.76 -39.97 -6.55
CA ALA A 698 -28.27 -41.27 -7.01
C ALA A 698 -29.40 -41.98 -7.76
N GLN A 699 -29.62 -41.61 -9.02
CA GLN A 699 -30.24 -42.44 -10.06
C GLN A 699 -30.22 -41.69 -11.39
N ALA A 700 -29.32 -42.08 -12.29
CA ALA A 700 -29.38 -41.73 -13.70
C ALA A 700 -30.32 -42.71 -14.44
N PRO A 701 -30.94 -42.26 -15.55
CA PRO A 701 -30.91 -43.09 -16.76
C PRO A 701 -30.55 -42.31 -18.04
N ALA A 702 -30.24 -43.09 -19.07
CA ALA A 702 -29.51 -42.73 -20.27
C ALA A 702 -30.35 -42.27 -21.48
N ARG A 703 -29.65 -41.57 -22.40
CA ARG A 703 -29.81 -41.42 -23.88
C ARG A 703 -31.19 -41.10 -24.48
N GLY A 704 -31.25 -40.01 -25.26
CA GLY A 704 -32.22 -39.84 -26.35
C GLY A 704 -32.23 -38.45 -27.03
N VAL A 705 -31.69 -38.38 -28.25
CA VAL A 705 -32.07 -37.59 -29.45
C VAL A 705 -32.17 -36.05 -29.36
N GLY A 706 -31.44 -35.39 -30.27
CA GLY A 706 -31.29 -33.95 -30.38
C GLY A 706 -32.54 -33.17 -30.84
N ARG A 707 -32.48 -31.86 -30.60
CA ARG A 707 -33.33 -30.84 -31.22
C ARG A 707 -32.42 -29.72 -31.71
N LEU A 708 -32.42 -29.51 -33.03
CA LEU A 708 -31.89 -28.31 -33.66
C LEU A 708 -32.65 -27.09 -33.10
N ILE A 709 -31.92 -26.03 -32.76
CA ILE A 709 -32.48 -24.71 -32.56
C ILE A 709 -32.28 -23.95 -33.87
N GLU A 710 -33.39 -23.60 -34.53
CA GLU A 710 -33.42 -22.74 -35.72
C GLU A 710 -32.85 -21.37 -35.37
N GLY A 711 -31.76 -20.98 -36.03
CA GLY A 711 -31.23 -19.63 -35.99
C GLY A 711 -32.02 -18.74 -36.95
N THR A 712 -32.70 -17.73 -36.42
CA THR A 712 -33.22 -16.62 -37.22
C THR A 712 -32.11 -15.57 -37.33
N ALA A 713 -31.59 -15.35 -38.53
CA ALA A 713 -30.67 -14.26 -38.81
C ALA A 713 -31.43 -12.92 -38.77
N LEU A 714 -31.07 -12.04 -37.83
CA LEU A 714 -31.46 -10.64 -37.88
C LEU A 714 -30.41 -9.91 -38.72
N ASP A 715 -30.84 -9.38 -39.87
CA ASP A 715 -30.03 -8.49 -40.70
C ASP A 715 -29.64 -7.24 -39.90
N ILE A 716 -28.36 -7.13 -39.57
CA ILE A 716 -27.78 -5.91 -39.00
C ILE A 716 -27.63 -4.92 -40.14
N THR A 717 -28.35 -3.80 -40.06
CA THR A 717 -28.14 -2.67 -40.97
C THR A 717 -26.73 -2.10 -40.79
N PRO A 718 -25.90 -2.00 -41.85
CA PRO A 718 -24.57 -1.44 -41.72
C PRO A 718 -24.65 0.06 -41.40
N ARG A 719 -23.81 0.48 -40.44
CA ARG A 719 -23.58 1.89 -40.08
C ARG A 719 -23.28 2.73 -41.33
N SER A 720 -23.81 3.95 -41.34
CA SER A 720 -23.57 4.96 -42.38
C SER A 720 -22.07 5.25 -42.57
N ARG A 721 -21.62 5.19 -43.83
CA ARG A 721 -20.22 5.42 -44.27
C ARG A 721 -19.69 6.80 -43.86
N PRO A 722 -18.42 6.92 -43.45
CA PRO A 722 -17.69 8.20 -43.48
C PRO A 722 -17.52 8.70 -44.92
N THR A 723 -17.45 10.02 -45.08
CA THR A 723 -17.65 10.78 -46.32
C THR A 723 -16.60 10.66 -47.44
N ARG A 724 -15.66 9.70 -47.41
CA ARG A 724 -14.74 9.46 -48.54
C ARG A 724 -14.35 7.98 -48.63
N ALA A 725 -14.75 7.34 -49.73
CA ALA A 725 -14.31 5.99 -50.08
C ALA A 725 -13.02 6.06 -50.90
N TYR A 726 -11.96 5.41 -50.44
CA TYR A 726 -10.77 5.13 -51.25
C TYR A 726 -11.12 4.09 -52.32
N ASN A 727 -10.56 4.23 -53.52
CA ASN A 727 -10.73 3.28 -54.61
C ASN A 727 -9.43 2.51 -54.87
N PRO A 728 -9.51 1.26 -55.37
CA PRO A 728 -8.33 0.57 -55.90
C PRO A 728 -7.64 1.42 -56.98
N GLY A 729 -6.34 1.67 -56.80
CA GLY A 729 -5.53 2.56 -57.65
C GLY A 729 -5.16 3.89 -56.98
N ASP A 730 -5.82 4.28 -55.89
CA ASP A 730 -5.51 5.53 -55.18
C ASP A 730 -4.12 5.48 -54.52
N ARG A 731 -3.39 6.59 -54.61
CA ARG A 731 -2.12 6.79 -53.91
C ARG A 731 -2.38 7.34 -52.52
N VAL A 732 -1.88 6.65 -51.51
CA VAL A 732 -2.06 7.04 -50.10
C VAL A 732 -0.73 7.01 -49.35
N PHE A 733 -0.70 7.68 -48.21
CA PHE A 733 0.43 7.71 -47.30
C PHE A 733 0.03 7.19 -45.92
N HIS A 734 0.87 6.33 -45.34
CA HIS A 734 0.74 5.81 -43.99
C HIS A 734 1.98 6.19 -43.17
N THR A 735 1.80 6.77 -41.98
CA THR A 735 2.88 7.32 -41.15
C THR A 735 4.02 6.32 -40.87
N LYS A 736 3.71 5.02 -40.78
CA LYS A 736 4.69 3.94 -40.53
C LYS A 736 5.26 3.28 -41.80
N PHE A 737 4.50 3.25 -42.90
CA PHE A 737 4.83 2.43 -44.07
C PHE A 737 5.12 3.26 -45.34
N GLY A 738 4.99 4.58 -45.25
CA GLY A 738 5.26 5.50 -46.34
C GLY A 738 4.15 5.52 -47.40
N TYR A 739 4.52 5.87 -48.63
CA TYR A 739 3.58 5.90 -49.76
C TYR A 739 3.24 4.49 -50.24
N GLY A 740 1.98 4.30 -50.62
CA GLY A 740 1.48 3.03 -51.16
C GLY A 740 0.29 3.23 -52.09
N THR A 741 -0.02 2.20 -52.86
CA THR A 741 -1.16 2.18 -53.80
C THR A 741 -2.21 1.18 -53.33
N VAL A 742 -3.46 1.62 -53.21
CA VAL A 742 -4.58 0.77 -52.80
C VAL A 742 -4.83 -0.30 -53.88
N LYS A 743 -4.88 -1.57 -53.48
CA LYS A 743 -5.13 -2.73 -54.36
C LYS A 743 -6.56 -3.26 -54.23
N ALA A 744 -7.11 -3.27 -53.02
CA ALA A 744 -8.48 -3.69 -52.77
C ALA A 744 -9.07 -2.91 -51.58
N VAL A 745 -10.39 -2.73 -51.58
CA VAL A 745 -11.14 -2.07 -50.50
C VAL A 745 -12.26 -3.00 -50.05
N GLU A 746 -12.22 -3.41 -48.78
CA GLU A 746 -13.23 -4.22 -48.13
C GLU A 746 -13.76 -3.47 -46.91
N ASN A 747 -14.93 -2.83 -47.03
CA ASN A 747 -15.52 -1.98 -46.02
C ASN A 747 -14.58 -0.84 -45.58
N ASP A 748 -14.10 -0.87 -44.33
CA ASP A 748 -13.18 0.08 -43.70
C ASP A 748 -11.70 -0.37 -43.82
N LYS A 749 -11.44 -1.52 -44.44
CA LYS A 749 -10.09 -2.08 -44.64
C LYS A 749 -9.60 -1.89 -46.06
N LEU A 750 -8.37 -1.40 -46.18
CA LEU A 750 -7.64 -1.20 -47.43
C LEU A 750 -6.48 -2.18 -47.50
N GLU A 751 -6.39 -2.93 -48.59
CA GLU A 751 -5.18 -3.67 -48.94
C GLU A 751 -4.30 -2.76 -49.79
N ILE A 752 -3.12 -2.39 -49.29
CA ILE A 752 -2.27 -1.35 -49.86
C ILE A 752 -0.89 -1.94 -50.13
N SER A 753 -0.41 -1.77 -51.35
CA SER A 753 0.96 -2.09 -51.75
C SER A 753 1.86 -0.89 -51.44
N PHE A 754 2.60 -0.95 -50.35
CA PHE A 754 3.55 0.09 -49.95
C PHE A 754 4.88 -0.05 -50.68
N ASP A 755 5.45 1.07 -51.12
CA ASP A 755 6.63 1.10 -52.01
C ASP A 755 7.87 0.50 -51.33
N ALA A 756 8.00 0.61 -49.99
CA ALA A 756 9.15 0.12 -49.23
C ALA A 756 8.91 -1.21 -48.48
N THR A 757 7.66 -1.53 -48.14
CA THR A 757 7.34 -2.62 -47.18
C THR A 757 6.38 -3.69 -47.72
N GLY A 758 6.01 -3.62 -49.01
CA GLY A 758 5.13 -4.59 -49.66
C GLY A 758 3.65 -4.44 -49.30
N ILE A 759 2.85 -5.49 -49.54
CA ILE A 759 1.40 -5.46 -49.38
C ILE A 759 1.02 -5.57 -47.89
N LYS A 760 0.20 -4.64 -47.39
CA LYS A 760 -0.33 -4.62 -46.02
C LYS A 760 -1.81 -4.26 -46.02
N LYS A 761 -2.57 -4.83 -45.08
CA LYS A 761 -3.97 -4.46 -44.84
C LYS A 761 -4.04 -3.44 -43.69
N VAL A 762 -4.61 -2.27 -43.95
CA VAL A 762 -4.72 -1.15 -42.99
C VAL A 762 -6.12 -0.57 -43.02
N MET A 763 -6.61 0.02 -41.93
CA MET A 763 -7.92 0.69 -41.95
C MET A 763 -7.80 2.03 -42.68
N ASP A 764 -8.87 2.46 -43.33
CA ASP A 764 -8.97 3.74 -44.06
C ASP A 764 -8.63 4.97 -43.20
N SER A 765 -8.88 4.90 -41.89
CA SER A 765 -8.60 5.94 -40.90
C SER A 765 -7.12 6.19 -40.63
N PHE A 766 -6.23 5.25 -40.99
CA PHE A 766 -4.78 5.35 -40.77
C PHE A 766 -4.00 5.80 -42.00
N VAL A 767 -4.69 6.12 -43.10
CA VAL A 767 -4.05 6.59 -44.33
C VAL A 767 -4.64 7.92 -44.76
N VAL A 768 -3.79 8.74 -45.38
CA VAL A 768 -4.20 10.01 -46.00
C VAL A 768 -3.91 9.98 -47.50
N PRO A 769 -4.70 10.66 -48.33
CA PRO A 769 -4.41 10.79 -49.76
C PRO A 769 -3.01 11.40 -49.98
N ALA A 770 -2.27 10.88 -50.95
CA ALA A 770 -0.88 11.31 -51.19
C ALA A 770 -0.75 12.81 -51.52
N ASP A 771 -1.79 13.43 -52.09
CA ASP A 771 -1.90 14.87 -52.36
C ASP A 771 -2.08 15.74 -51.09
N LYS A 772 -2.36 15.11 -49.94
CA LYS A 772 -2.48 15.76 -48.63
C LYS A 772 -1.40 15.34 -47.64
N ALA A 773 -0.56 14.38 -48.01
CA ALA A 773 0.67 14.07 -47.31
C ALA A 773 1.71 15.10 -47.77
N GLY A 774 1.94 16.12 -46.94
CA GLY A 774 2.72 17.31 -47.26
C GLY A 774 4.08 17.04 -47.88
#